data_AF-A0A2H0DU84-F1
#
_entry.id   AF-A0A2H0DU84-F1
#
_cell.length_a   1.000
_cell.length_b   1.000
_cell.length_c   1.000
_cell.angle_alpha   90.00
_cell.angle_beta   90.00
_cell.angle_gamma   90.00
#
_symmetry.space_group_name_H-M   'P 1'
#
loop_
_entity.id
_entity.type
_entity.pdbx_description
1 polymer ?
#
loop_
_entity_poly.entity_id
_entity_poly.type
_entity_poly.pdbx_seq_one_letter_code
_entity_poly.pdbx_strand_id
1 'polypeptide(L)'
;GITNLRIEQNTISDINANTNPWSSTKGQGAYGVLINHADHKSSGNMGSTIEAQIINNTISDLEGLWAHAIGLEGDTPSAVVTGNTISGIVDHKGGTDEAGVFFQDNLSGDTVTISGNKFNGGDFLGVAIHPDDVAAYGYQVNASSNYWGGPDPDFDLVTFGDVNYDPWWMDPAMTLSSTYISTFNTIHTTLEAADISNNIDTCGTTPDSCTGLYFEKSITVDEITTKMGKITFNSDLDLTSEATQEFLQNLGIYMEANAGSMKFDATTQAEMKAAGAEIKMYGVDALGYIDGTTPIIVRDDAGNILSEGDANYPTLSSISYVANDGGTITFSTNHFTQFDLPSEDQTTPDSGGNATLSNDTPQVVVTDPDLELDLSIADGTDNPTIDVSAFITGGTGNIPKIDINSDDPDNADVHIPATTITGPSDWDGVIAAPTVTTIDLPVVSGETSTLGTAIEVGFSSDKLSFDNAVRILLPGQAGKRAGYSRPGTDFTEITSICTADTQEAGDALVADGECKIDVGSDLVIWTKHFTKFASYTQTTNDNNSSSGGGDGLSDGRAGKSPVCNDTKPGSAPILLSTFAGINSVTLTWSTASAPTTYYLVTYGTKSGSQQYGNPNVGPAGTTSYTINGLSGGTTYYFRVRAGNGCAPGDFSNELSSSPSGGFVAEPPAGFEPGVLGTTTEETDQTALVAQISATPSFTPTGQVLADTSESDNGNKNYLWLLLFIPLYFVVRGLFKKK
;
A
#
# COMPACT_ATOMS: atom_id res chain seq x y z
N GLY A 1 28.36 -57.52 27.07
CA GLY A 1 28.46 -56.57 25.96
C GLY A 1 29.84 -55.97 25.89
N ILE A 2 30.27 -55.58 24.69
CA ILE A 2 31.37 -54.64 24.45
C ILE A 2 30.79 -53.23 24.65
N THR A 3 31.56 -52.32 25.25
CA THR A 3 31.20 -50.91 25.44
C THR A 3 32.38 -50.03 25.01
N ASN A 4 32.13 -48.74 24.76
CA ASN A 4 33.16 -47.77 24.37
C ASN A 4 33.93 -48.12 23.08
N LEU A 5 33.30 -48.86 22.16
CA LEU A 5 33.88 -49.08 20.84
C LEU A 5 33.76 -47.80 20.03
N ARG A 6 34.89 -47.25 19.57
CA ARG A 6 34.94 -46.08 18.70
C ARG A 6 35.84 -46.36 17.50
N ILE A 7 35.28 -46.19 16.30
CA ILE A 7 35.94 -46.35 15.00
C ILE A 7 35.77 -45.01 14.28
N GLU A 8 36.81 -44.20 14.23
CA GLU A 8 36.70 -42.87 13.65
C GLU A 8 37.88 -42.45 12.79
N GLN A 9 37.59 -41.58 11.81
CA GLN A 9 38.60 -40.92 10.97
C GLN A 9 39.52 -41.89 10.21
N ASN A 10 39.01 -43.08 9.87
CA ASN A 10 39.74 -44.06 9.08
C ASN A 10 39.45 -43.88 7.59
N THR A 11 40.41 -44.27 6.75
CA THR A 11 40.18 -44.59 5.34
C THR A 11 40.26 -46.10 5.21
N ILE A 12 39.15 -46.74 4.80
CA ILE A 12 39.01 -48.18 4.66
C ILE A 12 38.60 -48.45 3.21
N SER A 13 39.53 -48.92 2.39
CA SER A 13 39.30 -49.10 0.95
C SER A 13 39.89 -50.38 0.41
N ASP A 14 39.53 -50.70 -0.84
CA ASP A 14 40.15 -51.75 -1.66
C ASP A 14 40.05 -53.16 -1.03
N ILE A 15 38.88 -53.49 -0.47
CA ILE A 15 38.63 -54.79 0.17
C ILE A 15 37.93 -55.70 -0.82
N ASN A 16 38.69 -56.68 -1.33
CA ASN A 16 38.18 -57.68 -2.26
C ASN A 16 38.09 -59.05 -1.58
N ALA A 17 36.87 -59.57 -1.50
CA ALA A 17 36.56 -60.89 -0.99
C ALA A 17 36.33 -61.90 -2.13
N ASN A 18 36.29 -63.19 -1.81
CA ASN A 18 36.03 -64.22 -2.81
C ASN A 18 34.57 -64.15 -3.30
N THR A 19 34.37 -63.78 -4.56
CA THR A 19 33.03 -63.61 -5.18
C THR A 19 32.43 -64.91 -5.72
N ASN A 20 33.14 -66.04 -5.63
CA ASN A 20 32.60 -67.32 -6.09
C ASN A 20 31.34 -67.73 -5.30
N PRO A 21 30.43 -68.53 -5.89
CA PRO A 21 29.21 -68.95 -5.20
C PRO A 21 29.48 -69.62 -3.84
N TRP A 22 28.68 -69.25 -2.83
CA TRP A 22 28.78 -69.82 -1.49
C TRP A 22 28.72 -71.36 -1.49
N SER A 23 27.85 -71.92 -2.33
CA SER A 23 27.60 -73.36 -2.44
C SER A 23 28.79 -74.17 -2.98
N SER A 24 29.72 -73.55 -3.71
CA SER A 24 30.82 -74.25 -4.38
C SER A 24 32.17 -74.05 -3.71
N THR A 25 32.51 -72.82 -3.31
CA THR A 25 33.83 -72.49 -2.75
C THR A 25 33.77 -71.67 -1.47
N LYS A 26 32.56 -71.47 -0.91
CA LYS A 26 32.32 -70.55 0.19
C LYS A 26 32.85 -69.15 -0.13
N GLY A 27 32.23 -68.46 -1.08
CA GLY A 27 32.46 -67.02 -1.27
C GLY A 27 32.35 -66.24 0.04
N GLN A 28 32.87 -65.03 0.09
CA GLN A 28 33.02 -64.28 1.34
C GLN A 28 32.44 -62.87 1.19
N GLY A 29 31.99 -62.31 2.31
CA GLY A 29 31.58 -60.92 2.40
C GLY A 29 32.77 -59.97 2.45
N ALA A 30 32.64 -58.81 1.84
CA ALA A 30 33.55 -57.68 2.02
C ALA A 30 32.95 -56.70 3.03
N TYR A 31 33.77 -56.25 3.99
CA TYR A 31 33.33 -55.35 5.05
C TYR A 31 34.34 -54.25 5.30
N GLY A 32 33.86 -53.00 5.39
CA GLY A 32 34.67 -51.91 5.94
C GLY A 32 34.75 -52.02 7.46
N VAL A 33 33.58 -52.05 8.10
CA VAL A 33 33.40 -52.29 9.53
C VAL A 33 32.39 -53.42 9.72
N LEU A 34 32.72 -54.42 10.55
CA LEU A 34 31.79 -55.48 10.96
C LEU A 34 31.72 -55.56 12.48
N ILE A 35 30.54 -55.30 13.04
CA ILE A 35 30.22 -55.54 14.44
C ILE A 35 29.27 -56.73 14.49
N ASN A 36 29.81 -57.89 14.84
CA ASN A 36 29.04 -59.14 14.96
C ASN A 36 29.38 -59.80 16.30
N HIS A 37 28.76 -59.30 17.38
CA HIS A 37 29.02 -59.78 18.74
C HIS A 37 27.91 -60.72 19.21
N ALA A 38 28.17 -62.02 19.04
CA ALA A 38 27.35 -63.19 19.36
C ALA A 38 26.31 -63.58 18.29
N ASP A 39 26.25 -64.89 18.03
CA ASP A 39 25.31 -65.53 17.10
C ASP A 39 23.99 -65.84 17.83
N HIS A 40 22.96 -65.05 17.53
CA HIS A 40 21.61 -65.21 18.06
C HIS A 40 20.88 -66.45 17.51
N LYS A 41 21.34 -67.05 16.41
CA LYS A 41 20.69 -68.21 15.76
C LYS A 41 21.05 -69.56 16.39
N SER A 42 22.18 -69.69 17.10
CA SER A 42 22.71 -71.04 17.41
C SER A 42 23.01 -71.37 18.88
N SER A 43 23.03 -70.43 19.85
CA SER A 43 23.63 -70.75 21.17
C SER A 43 22.98 -70.18 22.43
N GLY A 44 21.96 -69.31 22.34
CA GLY A 44 21.40 -68.66 23.53
C GLY A 44 22.38 -67.72 24.26
N ASN A 45 23.52 -67.41 23.64
CA ASN A 45 24.46 -66.40 24.12
C ASN A 45 23.97 -65.02 23.70
N MET A 46 23.70 -64.15 24.68
CA MET A 46 23.35 -62.75 24.44
C MET A 46 24.61 -61.89 24.51
N GLY A 47 25.15 -61.53 23.35
CA GLY A 47 26.20 -60.53 23.19
C GLY A 47 25.61 -59.23 22.66
N SER A 48 26.23 -58.10 22.96
CA SER A 48 25.85 -56.81 22.40
C SER A 48 27.03 -55.87 22.37
N THR A 49 27.02 -54.89 21.47
CA THR A 49 27.99 -53.80 21.44
C THR A 49 27.26 -52.49 21.69
N ILE A 50 27.29 -52.04 22.94
CA ILE A 50 26.50 -50.93 23.43
C ILE A 50 27.23 -49.62 23.12
N GLU A 51 26.50 -48.65 22.57
CA GLU A 51 26.98 -47.28 22.27
C GLU A 51 28.21 -47.27 21.35
N ALA A 52 28.24 -48.17 20.36
CA ALA A 52 29.30 -48.15 19.34
C ALA A 52 29.28 -46.84 18.54
N GLN A 53 30.44 -46.23 18.32
CA GLN A 53 30.59 -44.98 17.58
C GLN A 53 31.38 -45.24 16.30
N ILE A 54 30.76 -45.03 15.14
CA ILE A 54 31.40 -45.16 13.82
C ILE A 54 31.31 -43.80 13.12
N ILE A 55 32.39 -43.03 13.20
CA ILE A 55 32.36 -41.58 12.98
C ILE A 55 33.38 -41.12 11.93
N ASN A 56 32.98 -40.32 10.93
CA ASN A 56 33.91 -39.65 10.01
C ASN A 56 34.89 -40.58 9.28
N ASN A 57 34.48 -41.82 8.96
CA ASN A 57 35.30 -42.73 8.16
C ASN A 57 35.02 -42.52 6.68
N THR A 58 36.03 -42.73 5.84
CA THR A 58 35.86 -42.89 4.38
C THR A 58 35.95 -44.38 4.08
N ILE A 59 34.86 -44.97 3.58
CA ILE A 59 34.78 -46.39 3.24
C ILE A 59 34.47 -46.51 1.75
N SER A 60 35.36 -47.13 0.98
CA SER A 60 35.19 -47.23 -0.47
C SER A 60 35.64 -48.57 -1.04
N ASP A 61 35.23 -48.85 -2.28
CA ASP A 61 35.83 -49.91 -3.10
C ASP A 61 35.82 -51.28 -2.40
N LEU A 62 34.64 -51.72 -1.97
CA LEU A 62 34.40 -53.03 -1.37
C LEU A 62 33.74 -53.94 -2.39
N GLU A 63 34.37 -55.07 -2.69
CA GLU A 63 33.85 -56.07 -3.63
C GLU A 63 33.80 -57.45 -2.97
N GLY A 64 32.61 -58.04 -2.87
CA GLY A 64 32.44 -59.36 -2.25
C GLY A 64 31.31 -60.16 -2.87
N LEU A 65 31.12 -61.39 -2.41
CA LEU A 65 29.88 -62.12 -2.76
C LEU A 65 28.65 -61.35 -2.25
N TRP A 66 28.78 -60.75 -1.07
CA TRP A 66 27.99 -59.64 -0.54
C TRP A 66 28.96 -58.57 0.00
N ALA A 67 28.53 -57.33 0.14
CA ALA A 67 29.42 -56.24 0.56
C ALA A 67 28.71 -55.21 1.44
N HIS A 68 29.17 -55.01 2.67
CA HIS A 68 28.60 -54.02 3.58
C HIS A 68 29.69 -53.04 4.02
N ALA A 69 29.52 -51.74 3.78
CA ALA A 69 30.48 -50.75 4.28
C ALA A 69 30.53 -50.77 5.82
N ILE A 70 29.35 -50.84 6.46
CA ILE A 70 29.18 -51.01 7.89
C ILE A 70 28.13 -52.11 8.14
N GLY A 71 28.59 -53.29 8.56
CA GLY A 71 27.73 -54.38 9.02
C GLY A 71 27.50 -54.31 10.53
N LEU A 72 26.27 -53.97 10.94
CA LEU A 72 25.77 -54.09 12.31
C LEU A 72 25.06 -55.43 12.48
N GLU A 73 25.83 -56.50 12.29
CA GLU A 73 25.38 -57.90 12.22
C GLU A 73 25.41 -58.59 13.59
N GLY A 74 24.74 -57.97 14.56
CA GLY A 74 24.58 -58.39 15.94
C GLY A 74 23.99 -57.24 16.74
N ASP A 75 23.56 -57.46 17.98
CA ASP A 75 22.86 -56.43 18.75
C ASP A 75 23.75 -55.20 19.08
N THR A 76 23.35 -54.01 18.61
CA THR A 76 24.11 -52.76 18.79
C THR A 76 23.26 -51.63 19.39
N PRO A 77 22.81 -51.76 20.64
CA PRO A 77 21.95 -50.77 21.27
C PRO A 77 22.65 -49.40 21.35
N SER A 78 21.95 -48.36 20.92
CA SER A 78 22.38 -46.96 20.95
C SER A 78 23.65 -46.67 20.14
N ALA A 79 23.94 -47.46 19.10
CA ALA A 79 25.05 -47.16 18.19
C ALA A 79 24.81 -45.86 17.40
N VAL A 80 25.90 -45.18 17.05
CA VAL A 80 25.90 -43.93 16.27
C VAL A 80 26.78 -44.12 15.05
N VAL A 81 26.21 -43.92 13.87
CA VAL A 81 26.89 -43.93 12.58
C VAL A 81 26.76 -42.55 11.95
N THR A 82 27.84 -41.75 11.95
CA THR A 82 27.75 -40.36 11.49
C THR A 82 28.98 -39.83 10.78
N GLY A 83 28.79 -38.92 9.82
CA GLY A 83 29.89 -38.26 9.11
C GLY A 83 30.67 -39.16 8.14
N ASN A 84 30.24 -40.40 7.92
CA ASN A 84 30.96 -41.33 7.07
C ASN A 84 30.70 -41.03 5.59
N THR A 85 31.73 -41.16 4.76
CA THR A 85 31.61 -41.11 3.30
C THR A 85 31.76 -42.52 2.76
N ILE A 86 30.71 -43.03 2.11
CA ILE A 86 30.60 -44.42 1.65
C ILE A 86 30.41 -44.43 0.14
N SER A 87 31.17 -45.24 -0.58
CA SER A 87 31.09 -45.35 -2.05
C SER A 87 31.59 -46.69 -2.57
N GLY A 88 31.30 -47.03 -3.83
CA GLY A 88 31.91 -48.19 -4.50
C GLY A 88 31.68 -49.52 -3.80
N ILE A 89 30.44 -49.82 -3.42
CA ILE A 89 30.05 -51.09 -2.79
C ILE A 89 29.46 -52.01 -3.85
N VAL A 90 30.05 -53.20 -4.02
CA VAL A 90 29.69 -54.13 -5.09
C VAL A 90 29.49 -55.54 -4.52
N ASP A 91 28.30 -56.12 -4.70
CA ASP A 91 28.04 -57.54 -4.47
C ASP A 91 28.07 -58.34 -5.77
N HIS A 92 28.06 -59.67 -5.64
CA HIS A 92 27.95 -60.61 -6.77
C HIS A 92 26.81 -61.63 -6.57
N LYS A 93 25.86 -61.31 -5.68
CA LYS A 93 24.65 -62.08 -5.40
C LYS A 93 23.45 -61.59 -6.19
N GLY A 94 23.64 -60.59 -7.05
CA GLY A 94 22.66 -60.10 -8.01
C GLY A 94 22.26 -58.65 -7.82
N GLY A 95 23.03 -57.83 -7.10
CA GLY A 95 22.69 -56.43 -6.86
C GLY A 95 21.62 -56.29 -5.77
N THR A 96 21.68 -57.11 -4.72
CA THR A 96 20.67 -57.08 -3.64
C THR A 96 21.23 -57.21 -2.23
N ASP A 97 22.56 -57.31 -2.07
CA ASP A 97 23.25 -57.61 -0.80
C ASP A 97 24.49 -56.71 -0.63
N GLU A 98 24.38 -55.50 -1.19
CA GLU A 98 25.31 -54.39 -1.12
C GLU A 98 24.69 -53.26 -0.32
N ALA A 99 25.32 -52.87 0.78
CA ALA A 99 24.77 -51.85 1.67
C ALA A 99 25.82 -50.94 2.30
N GLY A 100 25.46 -49.67 2.47
CA GLY A 100 26.26 -48.71 3.25
C GLY A 100 26.20 -49.04 4.73
N VAL A 101 25.00 -49.18 5.29
CA VAL A 101 24.78 -49.69 6.65
C VAL A 101 23.80 -50.86 6.59
N PHE A 102 24.23 -52.02 7.07
CA PHE A 102 23.42 -53.23 7.06
C PHE A 102 23.13 -53.71 8.48
N PHE A 103 21.88 -54.04 8.76
CA PHE A 103 21.45 -54.63 10.03
C PHE A 103 21.11 -56.11 9.85
N GLN A 104 21.68 -56.96 10.70
CA GLN A 104 21.32 -58.37 10.76
C GLN A 104 21.47 -58.89 12.19
N ASP A 105 20.56 -59.75 12.64
CA ASP A 105 20.57 -60.29 14.00
C ASP A 105 20.67 -59.18 15.07
N ASN A 106 20.07 -58.01 14.80
CA ASN A 106 20.18 -56.80 15.61
C ASN A 106 18.85 -56.47 16.27
N LEU A 107 18.74 -56.69 17.57
CA LEU A 107 17.48 -56.55 18.31
C LEU A 107 17.15 -55.08 18.63
N SER A 108 18.15 -54.21 18.59
CA SER A 108 18.05 -52.81 19.04
C SER A 108 18.21 -51.82 17.88
N GLY A 109 17.85 -52.21 16.66
CA GLY A 109 18.01 -51.38 15.46
C GLY A 109 17.26 -50.04 15.53
N ASP A 110 16.12 -49.98 16.22
CA ASP A 110 15.35 -48.75 16.50
C ASP A 110 16.10 -47.72 17.35
N THR A 111 17.14 -48.15 18.08
CA THR A 111 17.96 -47.27 18.92
C THR A 111 19.20 -46.74 18.20
N VAL A 112 19.49 -47.23 16.99
CA VAL A 112 20.67 -46.82 16.22
C VAL A 112 20.37 -45.51 15.48
N THR A 113 21.28 -44.54 15.60
CA THR A 113 21.20 -43.27 14.86
C THR A 113 22.15 -43.29 13.67
N ILE A 114 21.61 -43.08 12.48
CA ILE A 114 22.39 -42.93 11.24
C ILE A 114 22.13 -41.53 10.68
N SER A 115 23.08 -40.62 10.80
CA SER A 115 22.89 -39.25 10.30
C SER A 115 24.19 -38.63 9.86
N GLY A 116 24.12 -37.69 8.93
CA GLY A 116 25.29 -36.97 8.47
C GLY A 116 26.25 -37.78 7.58
N ASN A 117 25.81 -38.91 7.02
CA ASN A 117 26.60 -39.76 6.14
C ASN A 117 26.34 -39.44 4.66
N LYS A 118 27.32 -39.75 3.81
CA LYS A 118 27.25 -39.59 2.35
C LYS A 118 27.28 -40.96 1.68
N PHE A 119 26.15 -41.41 1.15
CA PHE A 119 26.04 -42.65 0.37
C PHE A 119 26.22 -42.33 -1.12
N ASN A 120 27.47 -42.23 -1.55
CA ASN A 120 27.85 -41.84 -2.90
C ASN A 120 27.95 -43.08 -3.79
N GLY A 121 26.88 -43.45 -4.48
CA GLY A 121 26.97 -44.55 -5.45
C GLY A 121 25.77 -44.82 -6.32
N GLY A 122 24.53 -44.53 -5.90
CA GLY A 122 23.31 -44.82 -6.69
C GLY A 122 23.04 -46.31 -6.97
N ASP A 123 24.07 -47.15 -6.88
CA ASP A 123 24.10 -48.57 -7.27
C ASP A 123 24.13 -49.50 -6.04
N PHE A 124 23.92 -48.98 -4.82
CA PHE A 124 23.86 -49.78 -3.58
C PHE A 124 22.85 -49.22 -2.58
N LEU A 125 22.38 -50.07 -1.66
CA LEU A 125 21.46 -49.66 -0.60
C LEU A 125 22.18 -48.77 0.43
N GLY A 126 21.75 -47.54 0.67
CA GLY A 126 22.35 -46.70 1.71
C GLY A 126 22.20 -47.32 3.10
N VAL A 127 20.97 -47.68 3.48
CA VAL A 127 20.64 -48.37 4.74
C VAL A 127 19.69 -49.51 4.47
N ALA A 128 19.99 -50.69 4.98
CA ALA A 128 19.20 -51.90 4.77
C ALA A 128 19.08 -52.76 6.03
N ILE A 129 17.89 -53.32 6.24
CA ILE A 129 17.57 -54.23 7.35
C ILE A 129 17.35 -55.63 6.78
N HIS A 130 18.11 -56.62 7.25
CA HIS A 130 17.98 -57.99 6.77
C HIS A 130 16.53 -58.50 6.90
N PRO A 131 15.98 -59.24 5.90
CA PRO A 131 14.59 -59.71 5.94
C PRO A 131 14.20 -60.50 7.19
N ASP A 132 15.13 -61.28 7.76
CA ASP A 132 14.91 -61.99 9.03
C ASP A 132 14.65 -61.02 10.19
N ASP A 133 15.35 -59.88 10.27
CA ASP A 133 15.16 -58.88 11.32
C ASP A 133 13.84 -58.12 11.14
N VAL A 134 13.49 -57.80 9.88
CA VAL A 134 12.17 -57.24 9.53
C VAL A 134 11.06 -58.18 10.01
N ALA A 135 11.19 -59.48 9.74
CA ALA A 135 10.19 -60.48 10.12
C ALA A 135 10.17 -60.78 11.63
N ALA A 136 11.32 -60.72 12.30
CA ALA A 136 11.46 -61.10 13.71
C ALA A 136 11.16 -59.94 14.68
N TYR A 137 11.55 -58.71 14.34
CA TYR A 137 11.58 -57.58 15.26
C TYR A 137 10.72 -56.40 14.79
N GLY A 138 10.62 -56.15 13.48
CA GLY A 138 9.72 -55.14 12.92
C GLY A 138 9.96 -53.71 13.42
N TYR A 139 11.22 -53.34 13.69
CA TYR A 139 11.60 -51.98 14.08
C TYR A 139 11.80 -51.05 12.88
N GLN A 140 11.72 -49.74 13.13
CA GLN A 140 12.12 -48.70 12.19
C GLN A 140 13.50 -48.15 12.55
N VAL A 141 14.41 -48.06 11.58
CA VAL A 141 15.73 -47.42 11.77
C VAL A 141 15.64 -45.92 11.46
N ASN A 142 16.20 -45.08 12.33
CA ASN A 142 16.31 -43.65 12.07
C ASN A 142 17.59 -43.33 11.27
N ALA A 143 17.42 -43.09 9.97
CA ALA A 143 18.43 -42.69 9.01
C ALA A 143 18.20 -41.27 8.45
N SER A 144 17.66 -40.35 9.25
CA SER A 144 17.46 -38.96 8.84
C SER A 144 18.78 -38.20 8.66
N SER A 145 18.75 -37.18 7.81
CA SER A 145 19.83 -36.21 7.54
C SER A 145 21.08 -36.80 6.89
N ASN A 146 20.91 -37.69 5.91
CA ASN A 146 21.99 -38.24 5.09
C ASN A 146 21.88 -37.78 3.62
N TYR A 147 22.98 -37.81 2.88
CA TYR A 147 22.98 -37.67 1.42
C TYR A 147 22.84 -39.05 0.78
N TRP A 148 21.85 -39.23 -0.10
CA TRP A 148 21.46 -40.54 -0.66
C TRP A 148 21.86 -40.73 -2.12
N GLY A 149 22.94 -40.08 -2.56
CA GLY A 149 23.55 -40.32 -3.86
C GLY A 149 23.12 -39.36 -4.97
N GLY A 150 22.03 -38.60 -4.79
CA GLY A 150 21.60 -37.57 -5.74
C GLY A 150 20.44 -36.72 -5.23
N PRO A 151 19.96 -35.75 -6.01
CA PRO A 151 18.90 -34.80 -5.63
C PRO A 151 17.47 -35.36 -5.72
N ASP A 152 17.29 -36.55 -6.28
CA ASP A 152 16.00 -37.27 -6.35
C ASP A 152 16.23 -38.79 -6.20
N PRO A 153 16.63 -39.28 -5.01
CA PRO A 153 16.89 -40.69 -4.76
C PRO A 153 15.57 -41.49 -4.79
N ASP A 154 15.59 -42.61 -5.50
CA ASP A 154 14.52 -43.60 -5.42
C ASP A 154 14.69 -44.45 -4.15
N PHE A 155 13.98 -44.06 -3.08
CA PHE A 155 14.10 -44.72 -1.77
C PHE A 155 13.69 -46.19 -1.77
N ASP A 156 12.88 -46.64 -2.74
CA ASP A 156 12.55 -48.06 -2.91
C ASP A 156 13.77 -48.86 -3.45
N LEU A 157 14.73 -48.19 -4.08
CA LEU A 157 15.96 -48.78 -4.62
C LEU A 157 17.17 -48.56 -3.72
N VAL A 158 17.20 -47.50 -2.90
CA VAL A 158 18.35 -47.18 -2.04
C VAL A 158 18.14 -47.50 -0.56
N THR A 159 16.98 -48.02 -0.18
CA THR A 159 16.73 -48.53 1.17
C THR A 159 16.03 -49.89 1.13
N PHE A 160 16.15 -50.65 2.22
CA PHE A 160 15.39 -51.89 2.37
C PHE A 160 14.98 -52.10 3.83
N GLY A 161 13.69 -52.41 4.06
CA GLY A 161 13.09 -52.47 5.39
C GLY A 161 12.44 -51.13 5.79
N ASP A 162 12.05 -51.01 7.06
CA ASP A 162 11.44 -49.78 7.60
C ASP A 162 12.54 -48.79 8.02
N VAL A 163 12.87 -47.84 7.14
CA VAL A 163 13.93 -46.85 7.32
C VAL A 163 13.34 -45.44 7.21
N ASN A 164 13.48 -44.62 8.25
CA ASN A 164 13.13 -43.20 8.18
C ASN A 164 14.32 -42.40 7.63
N TYR A 165 14.17 -41.75 6.49
CA TYR A 165 15.21 -40.97 5.81
C TYR A 165 14.99 -39.45 5.87
N ASP A 166 13.85 -38.94 6.36
CA ASP A 166 13.49 -37.51 6.32
C ASP A 166 13.88 -36.74 7.61
N PRO A 167 14.38 -35.48 7.52
CA PRO A 167 14.83 -34.75 6.33
C PRO A 167 16.08 -35.38 5.71
N TRP A 168 16.35 -35.17 4.42
CA TRP A 168 17.57 -35.68 3.77
C TRP A 168 18.30 -34.59 2.97
N TRP A 169 19.56 -34.84 2.59
CA TRP A 169 20.41 -33.89 1.85
C TRP A 169 20.48 -34.25 0.36
N MET A 170 20.31 -33.26 -0.50
CA MET A 170 20.24 -33.42 -1.97
C MET A 170 21.57 -33.23 -2.68
N ASP A 171 22.57 -32.72 -1.97
CA ASP A 171 23.90 -32.46 -2.51
C ASP A 171 25.01 -33.20 -1.72
N PRO A 172 26.12 -33.57 -2.38
CA PRO A 172 27.20 -34.32 -1.74
C PRO A 172 28.02 -33.50 -0.73
N ALA A 173 27.88 -32.17 -0.68
CA ALA A 173 28.48 -31.34 0.36
C ALA A 173 27.62 -31.30 1.63
N MET A 174 26.37 -31.78 1.57
CA MET A 174 25.37 -31.74 2.64
C MET A 174 25.04 -30.32 3.06
N THR A 175 24.82 -29.44 2.08
CA THR A 175 24.46 -28.04 2.26
C THR A 175 23.00 -27.74 1.90
N LEU A 176 22.33 -28.60 1.14
CA LEU A 176 20.98 -28.43 0.61
C LEU A 176 20.04 -29.54 1.11
N SER A 177 19.13 -29.20 2.01
CA SER A 177 18.14 -30.15 2.52
C SER A 177 16.93 -30.26 1.58
N SER A 178 16.30 -31.44 1.52
CA SER A 178 15.02 -31.70 0.88
C SER A 178 13.90 -30.76 1.33
N THR A 179 14.04 -30.12 2.49
CA THR A 179 13.08 -29.15 3.01
C THR A 179 12.91 -27.90 2.14
N TYR A 180 13.92 -27.51 1.36
CA TYR A 180 13.83 -26.31 0.50
C TYR A 180 12.73 -26.43 -0.57
N ILE A 181 12.50 -27.63 -1.11
CA ILE A 181 11.37 -27.88 -2.03
C ILE A 181 10.05 -27.52 -1.35
N SER A 182 9.86 -27.94 -0.10
CA SER A 182 8.65 -27.62 0.66
C SER A 182 8.52 -26.12 0.96
N THR A 183 9.63 -25.45 1.26
CA THR A 183 9.68 -24.00 1.49
C THR A 183 9.29 -23.25 0.23
N PHE A 184 9.86 -23.58 -0.92
CA PHE A 184 9.57 -22.88 -2.18
C PHE A 184 8.16 -23.14 -2.68
N ASN A 185 7.62 -24.34 -2.49
CA ASN A 185 6.19 -24.60 -2.74
C ASN A 185 5.28 -23.73 -1.85
N THR A 186 5.69 -23.49 -0.60
CA THR A 186 4.95 -22.60 0.32
C THR A 186 5.01 -21.15 -0.14
N ILE A 187 6.19 -20.65 -0.54
CA ILE A 187 6.34 -19.30 -1.08
C ILE A 187 5.54 -19.15 -2.38
N HIS A 188 5.65 -20.12 -3.30
CA HIS A 188 4.91 -20.17 -4.56
C HIS A 188 3.41 -19.98 -4.34
N THR A 189 2.82 -20.83 -3.50
CA THR A 189 1.39 -20.79 -3.18
C THR A 189 0.97 -19.52 -2.43
N THR A 190 1.83 -18.97 -1.56
CA THR A 190 1.58 -17.69 -0.88
C THR A 190 1.47 -16.54 -1.89
N LEU A 191 2.38 -16.51 -2.87
CA LEU A 191 2.39 -15.50 -3.92
C LEU A 191 1.23 -15.65 -4.91
N GLU A 192 0.89 -16.88 -5.29
CA GLU A 192 -0.31 -17.14 -6.11
C GLU A 192 -1.59 -16.65 -5.43
N ALA A 193 -1.70 -16.83 -4.11
CA ALA A 193 -2.82 -16.31 -3.33
C ALA A 193 -2.88 -14.77 -3.28
N ALA A 194 -1.78 -14.10 -3.61
CA ALA A 194 -1.68 -12.66 -3.77
C ALA A 194 -1.72 -12.22 -5.25
N ASP A 195 -2.22 -13.06 -6.16
CA ASP A 195 -2.32 -12.82 -7.60
C ASP A 195 -0.96 -12.59 -8.29
N ILE A 196 0.11 -13.22 -7.77
CA ILE A 196 1.47 -13.15 -8.32
C ILE A 196 1.86 -14.52 -8.87
N SER A 197 1.82 -14.64 -10.19
CA SER A 197 2.37 -15.81 -10.88
C SER A 197 3.89 -15.83 -10.76
N ASN A 198 4.47 -16.98 -10.46
CA ASN A 198 5.90 -17.14 -10.23
C ASN A 198 6.36 -18.57 -10.55
N ASN A 199 7.67 -18.80 -10.58
CA ASN A 199 8.29 -20.10 -10.86
C ASN A 199 9.33 -20.53 -9.79
N ILE A 200 9.21 -20.05 -8.56
CA ILE A 200 10.20 -20.33 -7.50
C ILE A 200 10.23 -21.81 -7.09
N ASP A 201 9.12 -22.52 -7.26
CA ASP A 201 8.98 -23.96 -7.03
C ASP A 201 9.95 -24.79 -7.90
N THR A 202 10.33 -24.27 -9.07
CA THR A 202 11.32 -24.91 -9.96
C THR A 202 12.76 -24.81 -9.45
N CYS A 203 13.03 -24.02 -8.42
CA CYS A 203 14.37 -23.78 -7.88
C CYS A 203 14.82 -24.78 -6.81
N GLY A 204 13.98 -25.76 -6.43
CA GLY A 204 14.24 -26.64 -5.30
C GLY A 204 15.54 -27.45 -5.38
N THR A 205 16.02 -27.75 -6.59
CA THR A 205 17.24 -28.54 -6.83
C THR A 205 18.50 -27.70 -6.99
N THR A 206 18.38 -26.39 -7.20
CA THR A 206 19.50 -25.44 -7.36
C THR A 206 19.18 -24.08 -6.72
N PRO A 207 18.95 -24.02 -5.40
CA PRO A 207 18.52 -22.79 -4.71
C PRO A 207 19.54 -21.65 -4.75
N ASP A 208 20.82 -21.93 -4.97
CA ASP A 208 21.91 -20.95 -5.03
C ASP A 208 22.28 -20.53 -6.46
N SER A 209 21.65 -21.13 -7.47
CA SER A 209 21.92 -20.84 -8.89
C SER A 209 20.64 -20.88 -9.74
N CYS A 210 19.50 -20.49 -9.17
CA CYS A 210 18.23 -20.52 -9.89
C CYS A 210 18.14 -19.36 -10.89
N THR A 211 18.06 -19.67 -12.18
CA THR A 211 18.00 -18.68 -13.26
C THR A 211 16.59 -18.51 -13.81
N GLY A 212 16.28 -17.35 -14.39
CA GLY A 212 14.99 -17.12 -15.08
C GLY A 212 13.79 -16.99 -14.12
N LEU A 213 14.07 -16.62 -12.88
CA LEU A 213 13.09 -16.38 -11.84
C LEU A 213 12.24 -15.15 -12.17
N TYR A 214 10.92 -15.27 -12.00
CA TYR A 214 10.02 -14.15 -12.23
C TYR A 214 8.86 -14.10 -11.22
N PHE A 215 8.31 -12.90 -11.08
CA PHE A 215 7.10 -12.64 -10.31
C PHE A 215 6.20 -11.68 -11.11
N GLU A 216 5.03 -12.13 -11.56
CA GLU A 216 4.13 -11.37 -12.43
C GLU A 216 2.78 -11.13 -11.73
N LYS A 217 2.49 -9.86 -11.44
CA LYS A 217 1.23 -9.42 -10.81
C LYS A 217 0.12 -9.31 -11.84
N SER A 218 -1.04 -9.85 -11.50
CA SER A 218 -2.28 -9.65 -12.26
C SER A 218 -3.40 -9.15 -11.36
N ILE A 219 -4.43 -8.53 -11.95
CA ILE A 219 -5.69 -8.20 -11.29
C ILE A 219 -6.83 -8.85 -12.08
N THR A 220 -7.75 -9.49 -11.37
CA THR A 220 -8.98 -10.02 -11.96
C THR A 220 -10.19 -9.21 -11.49
N VAL A 221 -10.89 -8.58 -12.44
CA VAL A 221 -12.18 -7.91 -12.22
C VAL A 221 -13.19 -8.53 -13.17
N ASP A 222 -14.35 -8.95 -12.67
CA ASP A 222 -15.43 -9.53 -13.47
C ASP A 222 -14.97 -10.67 -14.42
N GLU A 223 -14.17 -11.60 -13.89
CA GLU A 223 -13.58 -12.75 -14.62
C GLU A 223 -12.57 -12.38 -15.72
N ILE A 224 -12.19 -11.10 -15.84
CA ILE A 224 -11.14 -10.63 -16.75
C ILE A 224 -9.86 -10.43 -15.96
N THR A 225 -8.84 -11.25 -16.26
CA THR A 225 -7.49 -11.11 -15.69
C THR A 225 -6.63 -10.22 -16.57
N THR A 226 -6.17 -9.12 -16.00
CA THR A 226 -5.26 -8.15 -16.63
C THR A 226 -3.90 -8.24 -15.96
N LYS A 227 -2.82 -8.29 -16.75
CA LYS A 227 -1.45 -8.25 -16.24
C LYS A 227 -1.09 -6.82 -15.90
N MET A 228 -0.48 -6.61 -14.73
CA MET A 228 -0.14 -5.26 -14.23
C MET A 228 1.36 -4.99 -14.32
N GLY A 229 2.18 -6.01 -14.03
CA GLY A 229 3.60 -5.96 -14.27
C GLY A 229 4.35 -7.21 -13.83
N LYS A 230 5.65 -7.22 -14.08
CA LYS A 230 6.52 -8.37 -13.91
C LYS A 230 7.88 -7.93 -13.38
N ILE A 231 8.38 -8.68 -12.40
CA ILE A 231 9.72 -8.58 -11.84
C ILE A 231 10.56 -9.73 -12.39
N THR A 232 11.78 -9.42 -12.82
CA THR A 232 12.81 -10.38 -13.21
C THR A 232 14.14 -10.02 -12.55
N PHE A 233 15.11 -10.93 -12.51
CA PHE A 233 16.41 -10.68 -11.90
C PHE A 233 17.52 -10.88 -12.94
N ASN A 234 18.44 -9.92 -12.99
CA ASN A 234 19.60 -9.97 -13.90
C ASN A 234 20.79 -10.75 -13.32
N SER A 235 20.71 -11.16 -12.06
CA SER A 235 21.69 -11.97 -11.34
C SER A 235 21.01 -13.13 -10.61
N ASP A 236 21.75 -14.20 -10.36
CA ASP A 236 21.29 -15.34 -9.56
C ASP A 236 20.98 -14.87 -8.14
N LEU A 237 19.83 -15.30 -7.63
CA LEU A 237 19.37 -14.98 -6.28
C LEU A 237 19.74 -16.13 -5.33
N ASP A 238 20.37 -15.83 -4.20
CA ASP A 238 20.65 -16.83 -3.17
C ASP A 238 19.37 -17.16 -2.38
N LEU A 239 18.68 -18.23 -2.79
CA LEU A 239 17.44 -18.70 -2.15
C LEU A 239 17.70 -19.55 -0.89
N THR A 240 18.96 -19.84 -0.54
CA THR A 240 19.28 -20.55 0.70
C THR A 240 19.21 -19.62 1.92
N SER A 241 19.35 -18.31 1.69
CA SER A 241 19.23 -17.25 2.68
C SER A 241 17.79 -17.11 3.21
N GLU A 242 17.63 -17.19 4.53
CA GLU A 242 16.36 -16.95 5.21
C GLU A 242 15.81 -15.54 4.90
N ALA A 243 16.69 -14.54 4.78
CA ALA A 243 16.29 -13.16 4.44
C ALA A 243 15.70 -13.07 3.03
N THR A 244 16.30 -13.77 2.06
CA THR A 244 15.76 -13.82 0.69
C THR A 244 14.40 -14.52 0.66
N GLN A 245 14.27 -15.63 1.39
CA GLN A 245 13.00 -16.37 1.47
C GLN A 245 11.89 -15.53 2.11
N GLU A 246 12.19 -14.80 3.19
CA GLU A 246 11.25 -13.91 3.86
C GLU A 246 10.83 -12.75 2.95
N PHE A 247 11.79 -12.11 2.28
CA PHE A 247 11.53 -11.09 1.25
C PHE A 247 10.56 -11.61 0.18
N LEU A 248 10.87 -12.76 -0.44
CA LEU A 248 10.06 -13.34 -1.50
C LEU A 248 8.67 -13.76 -1.01
N GLN A 249 8.55 -14.22 0.22
CA GLN A 249 7.25 -14.56 0.81
C GLN A 249 6.37 -13.33 1.02
N ASN A 250 6.98 -12.19 1.35
CA ASN A 250 6.28 -10.95 1.62
C ASN A 250 6.08 -10.06 0.39
N LEU A 251 6.65 -10.41 -0.77
CA LEU A 251 6.53 -9.63 -2.00
C LEU A 251 5.06 -9.32 -2.37
N GLY A 252 4.14 -10.25 -2.12
CA GLY A 252 2.70 -10.06 -2.36
C GLY A 252 1.98 -9.09 -1.43
N ILE A 253 2.58 -8.74 -0.28
CA ILE A 253 2.05 -7.74 0.66
C ILE A 253 2.41 -6.33 0.18
N TYR A 254 3.58 -6.17 -0.42
CA TYR A 254 4.19 -4.87 -0.67
C TYR A 254 4.20 -4.45 -2.14
N MET A 255 3.95 -5.37 -3.08
CA MET A 255 3.75 -5.04 -4.48
C MET A 255 2.30 -4.63 -4.75
N GLU A 256 2.07 -3.33 -4.83
CA GLU A 256 0.82 -2.73 -5.27
C GLU A 256 0.94 -2.37 -6.76
N ALA A 257 0.01 -2.81 -7.60
CA ALA A 257 0.05 -2.48 -9.02
C ALA A 257 -1.37 -2.24 -9.54
N ASN A 258 -1.56 -1.15 -10.28
CA ASN A 258 -2.78 -0.78 -10.99
C ASN A 258 -2.44 -0.48 -12.45
N ALA A 259 -3.44 -0.22 -13.30
CA ALA A 259 -3.17 0.12 -14.69
C ALA A 259 -2.32 1.41 -14.70
N GLY A 260 -1.14 1.36 -15.31
CA GLY A 260 -0.21 2.51 -15.39
C GLY A 260 0.43 2.94 -14.08
N SER A 261 0.27 2.19 -12.98
CA SER A 261 0.90 2.49 -11.71
C SER A 261 1.47 1.24 -11.04
N MET A 262 2.65 1.38 -10.43
CA MET A 262 3.26 0.32 -9.65
C MET A 262 3.98 0.93 -8.46
N LYS A 263 3.79 0.31 -7.29
CA LYS A 263 4.29 0.77 -6.01
C LYS A 263 4.89 -0.36 -5.19
N PHE A 264 6.00 -0.04 -4.53
CA PHE A 264 6.70 -0.90 -3.57
C PHE A 264 6.98 -0.11 -2.30
N ASP A 265 6.99 -0.77 -1.14
CA ASP A 265 7.52 -0.15 0.06
C ASP A 265 9.05 -0.01 0.00
N ALA A 266 9.61 0.89 0.81
CA ALA A 266 11.04 1.21 0.80
C ALA A 266 11.93 -0.01 1.11
N THR A 267 11.45 -0.95 1.94
CA THR A 267 12.22 -2.14 2.32
C THR A 267 12.33 -3.10 1.14
N THR A 268 11.19 -3.42 0.53
CA THR A 268 11.06 -4.28 -0.65
C THR A 268 11.85 -3.69 -1.83
N GLN A 269 11.76 -2.37 -2.02
CA GLN A 269 12.54 -1.64 -3.03
C GLN A 269 14.05 -1.85 -2.84
N ALA A 270 14.55 -1.67 -1.61
CA ALA A 270 15.96 -1.81 -1.30
C ALA A 270 16.45 -3.25 -1.50
N GLU A 271 15.63 -4.24 -1.14
CA GLU A 271 15.90 -5.66 -1.35
C GLU A 271 15.91 -6.02 -2.84
N MET A 272 14.95 -5.52 -3.62
CA MET A 272 14.90 -5.68 -5.08
C MET A 272 16.11 -5.05 -5.77
N LYS A 273 16.54 -3.86 -5.31
CA LYS A 273 17.74 -3.19 -5.81
C LYS A 273 19.01 -3.98 -5.50
N ALA A 274 19.14 -4.48 -4.26
CA ALA A 274 20.27 -5.31 -3.86
C ALA A 274 20.33 -6.62 -4.66
N ALA A 275 19.17 -7.18 -5.00
CA ALA A 275 19.02 -8.37 -5.83
C ALA A 275 19.18 -8.11 -7.34
N GLY A 276 19.37 -6.86 -7.78
CA GLY A 276 19.51 -6.52 -9.20
C GLY A 276 18.24 -6.80 -10.02
N ALA A 277 17.08 -6.61 -9.41
CA ALA A 277 15.80 -6.81 -10.07
C ALA A 277 15.57 -5.76 -11.18
N GLU A 278 14.88 -6.18 -12.23
CA GLU A 278 14.35 -5.36 -13.31
C GLU A 278 12.82 -5.49 -13.30
N ILE A 279 12.14 -4.36 -13.51
CA ILE A 279 10.69 -4.28 -13.35
C ILE A 279 10.09 -3.81 -14.66
N LYS A 280 9.02 -4.49 -15.06
CA LYS A 280 8.25 -4.22 -16.26
C LYS A 280 6.80 -3.93 -15.88
N MET A 281 6.27 -2.81 -16.34
CA MET A 281 4.85 -2.45 -16.23
C MET A 281 4.13 -2.71 -17.56
N TYR A 282 2.85 -3.06 -17.49
CA TYR A 282 1.98 -3.36 -18.64
C TYR A 282 0.83 -2.34 -18.79
N GLY A 283 0.13 -2.37 -19.92
CA GLY A 283 -1.18 -1.70 -20.07
C GLY A 283 -1.14 -0.17 -20.21
N VAL A 284 -0.02 0.39 -20.66
CA VAL A 284 0.10 1.84 -20.91
C VAL A 284 -0.78 2.32 -22.07
N ASP A 285 -1.01 1.51 -23.10
CA ASP A 285 -1.83 1.90 -24.26
C ASP A 285 -3.32 2.06 -23.92
N ALA A 286 -3.81 1.25 -22.98
CA ALA A 286 -5.18 1.27 -22.48
C ALA A 286 -5.50 2.53 -21.68
N LEU A 287 -4.48 3.30 -21.32
CA LEU A 287 -4.57 4.63 -20.70
C LEU A 287 -4.36 5.76 -21.72
N GLY A 288 -4.42 5.46 -23.03
CA GLY A 288 -4.30 6.43 -24.10
C GLY A 288 -2.86 6.71 -24.55
N TYR A 289 -1.86 6.05 -23.96
CA TYR A 289 -0.45 6.31 -24.29
C TYR A 289 0.00 5.57 -25.53
N ILE A 290 0.10 6.29 -26.65
CA ILE A 290 0.44 5.74 -27.97
C ILE A 290 1.74 6.29 -28.57
N ASP A 291 2.39 7.27 -27.91
CA ASP A 291 3.67 7.82 -28.36
C ASP A 291 4.63 8.16 -27.20
N GLY A 292 5.88 8.47 -27.56
CA GLY A 292 6.97 8.69 -26.61
C GLY A 292 7.03 10.08 -25.97
N THR A 293 5.92 10.81 -25.88
CA THR A 293 5.92 12.19 -25.38
C THR A 293 5.47 12.36 -23.93
N THR A 294 4.94 11.32 -23.28
CA THR A 294 4.39 11.45 -21.92
C THR A 294 5.46 11.43 -20.83
N PRO A 295 5.51 12.44 -19.95
CA PRO A 295 6.28 12.41 -18.71
C PRO A 295 5.75 11.32 -17.77
N ILE A 296 6.68 10.55 -17.21
CA ILE A 296 6.40 9.54 -16.19
C ILE A 296 6.61 10.20 -14.83
N ILE A 297 5.65 10.06 -13.92
CA ILE A 297 5.80 10.56 -12.56
C ILE A 297 6.49 9.47 -11.75
N VAL A 298 7.68 9.79 -11.23
CA VAL A 298 8.45 8.90 -10.35
C VAL A 298 8.52 9.52 -8.98
N ARG A 299 8.20 8.75 -7.93
CA ARG A 299 8.30 9.22 -6.55
C ARG A 299 9.32 8.43 -5.73
N ASP A 300 9.96 9.11 -4.79
CA ASP A 300 10.85 8.51 -3.79
C ASP A 300 10.09 7.97 -2.55
N ASP A 301 10.83 7.43 -1.58
CA ASP A 301 10.27 6.87 -0.34
C ASP A 301 9.48 7.87 0.51
N ALA A 302 9.75 9.17 0.36
CA ALA A 302 9.05 10.24 1.07
C ALA A 302 7.85 10.77 0.25
N GLY A 303 7.61 10.23 -0.95
CA GLY A 303 6.55 10.66 -1.86
C GLY A 303 6.91 11.86 -2.72
N ASN A 304 8.16 12.35 -2.63
CA ASN A 304 8.64 13.46 -3.45
C ASN A 304 8.79 13.00 -4.90
N ILE A 305 8.40 13.85 -5.85
CA ILE A 305 8.63 13.57 -7.27
C ILE A 305 10.12 13.73 -7.59
N LEU A 306 10.68 12.76 -8.30
CA LEU A 306 12.05 12.77 -8.81
C LEU A 306 12.06 13.30 -10.24
N SER A 307 12.95 14.24 -10.52
CA SER A 307 13.22 14.71 -11.89
C SER A 307 14.09 13.70 -12.64
N GLU A 308 14.03 13.66 -13.98
CA GLU A 308 14.84 12.74 -14.81
C GLU A 308 16.35 12.88 -14.59
N GLY A 309 16.81 14.03 -14.08
CA GLY A 309 18.20 14.29 -13.75
C GLY A 309 18.65 13.81 -12.36
N ASP A 310 17.72 13.37 -11.50
CA ASP A 310 18.04 12.90 -10.16
C ASP A 310 18.82 11.57 -10.22
N ALA A 311 19.84 11.43 -9.37
CA ALA A 311 20.62 10.19 -9.28
C ALA A 311 19.80 8.98 -8.81
N ASN A 312 18.68 9.24 -8.14
CA ASN A 312 17.71 8.26 -7.70
C ASN A 312 16.70 7.90 -8.80
N TYR A 313 16.55 8.73 -9.85
CA TYR A 313 15.59 8.46 -10.91
C TYR A 313 15.91 7.13 -11.62
N PRO A 314 14.92 6.24 -11.79
CA PRO A 314 15.11 4.95 -12.41
C PRO A 314 15.50 5.09 -13.87
N THR A 315 16.51 4.33 -14.31
CA THR A 315 16.86 4.27 -15.73
C THR A 315 15.78 3.53 -16.49
N LEU A 316 15.10 4.22 -17.40
CA LEU A 316 14.12 3.67 -18.34
C LEU A 316 14.89 2.96 -19.46
N SER A 317 14.79 1.63 -19.54
CA SER A 317 15.61 0.80 -20.45
C SER A 317 14.87 0.41 -21.73
N SER A 318 13.54 0.27 -21.67
CA SER A 318 12.71 0.01 -22.84
C SER A 318 11.28 0.51 -22.65
N ILE A 319 10.77 1.22 -23.66
CA ILE A 319 9.39 1.70 -23.69
C ILE A 319 8.77 1.28 -25.02
N SER A 320 7.60 0.66 -24.97
CA SER A 320 6.85 0.17 -26.13
C SER A 320 5.37 0.44 -25.93
N TYR A 321 4.73 1.21 -26.80
CA TYR A 321 3.33 1.66 -26.58
C TYR A 321 2.28 0.82 -27.31
N VAL A 322 2.67 -0.24 -28.01
CA VAL A 322 1.74 -1.05 -28.86
C VAL A 322 2.03 -2.55 -28.79
N ALA A 323 2.57 -3.01 -27.67
CA ALA A 323 2.86 -4.44 -27.45
C ALA A 323 1.58 -5.24 -27.16
N ASN A 324 1.62 -6.55 -27.38
CA ASN A 324 0.48 -7.46 -27.13
C ASN A 324 -0.05 -7.44 -25.67
N ASP A 325 0.73 -6.90 -24.73
CA ASP A 325 0.37 -6.74 -23.31
C ASP A 325 -0.16 -5.33 -22.99
N GLY A 326 -0.63 -4.60 -24.00
CA GLY A 326 -1.13 -3.24 -23.84
C GLY A 326 -0.03 -2.18 -23.71
N GLY A 327 1.09 -2.36 -24.41
CA GLY A 327 2.28 -1.55 -24.19
C GLY A 327 3.00 -1.83 -22.86
N THR A 328 4.28 -1.44 -22.77
CA THR A 328 5.20 -1.82 -21.70
C THR A 328 6.23 -0.74 -21.41
N ILE A 329 6.54 -0.51 -20.14
CA ILE A 329 7.70 0.27 -19.68
C ILE A 329 8.57 -0.65 -18.84
N THR A 330 9.87 -0.69 -19.11
CA THR A 330 10.85 -1.42 -18.30
C THR A 330 11.84 -0.43 -17.69
N PHE A 331 12.09 -0.57 -16.39
CA PHE A 331 13.01 0.30 -15.66
C PHE A 331 13.87 -0.50 -14.69
N SER A 332 15.06 0.05 -14.45
CA SER A 332 15.95 -0.40 -13.38
C SER A 332 15.34 -0.12 -12.00
N THR A 333 15.76 -0.87 -10.99
CA THR A 333 15.44 -0.63 -9.57
C THR A 333 16.26 0.48 -8.91
N ASN A 334 16.81 1.41 -9.68
CA ASN A 334 17.32 2.65 -9.10
C ASN A 334 16.14 3.47 -8.57
N HIS A 335 16.28 3.87 -7.31
CA HIS A 335 15.30 4.33 -6.32
C HIS A 335 13.97 4.94 -6.83
N PHE A 336 12.89 4.17 -6.72
CA PHE A 336 11.52 4.68 -6.80
C PHE A 336 10.61 3.85 -5.89
N THR A 337 9.58 4.46 -5.32
CA THR A 337 8.50 3.73 -4.62
C THR A 337 7.20 3.76 -5.38
N GLN A 338 6.99 4.72 -6.28
CA GLN A 338 5.76 4.83 -7.06
C GLN A 338 6.05 5.36 -8.46
N PHE A 339 5.44 4.70 -9.44
CA PHE A 339 5.30 5.18 -10.80
C PHE A 339 3.84 5.52 -11.07
N ASP A 340 3.58 6.71 -11.59
CA ASP A 340 2.25 7.10 -12.04
C ASP A 340 2.31 7.68 -13.46
N LEU A 341 1.26 7.41 -14.23
CA LEU A 341 0.95 8.10 -15.46
C LEU A 341 -0.23 9.05 -15.20
N PRO A 342 -0.24 10.27 -15.76
CA PRO A 342 -1.39 11.17 -15.66
C PRO A 342 -2.71 10.50 -16.10
N SER A 343 -3.86 11.01 -15.66
CA SER A 343 -5.15 10.59 -16.23
C SER A 343 -5.37 11.16 -17.63
N GLU A 344 -6.34 10.62 -18.39
CA GLU A 344 -6.62 11.08 -19.77
C GLU A 344 -7.03 12.56 -19.85
N ASP A 345 -7.53 13.15 -18.76
CA ASP A 345 -7.93 14.55 -18.62
C ASP A 345 -6.82 15.44 -18.02
N GLN A 346 -5.62 14.91 -17.85
CA GLN A 346 -4.45 15.64 -17.36
C GLN A 346 -3.40 15.82 -18.45
N THR A 347 -2.67 16.92 -18.36
CA THR A 347 -1.44 17.16 -19.11
C THR A 347 -0.29 17.44 -18.15
N THR A 348 0.93 17.45 -18.66
CA THR A 348 2.16 17.77 -17.91
C THR A 348 3.01 18.72 -18.74
N PRO A 349 3.79 19.61 -18.12
CA PRO A 349 4.70 20.49 -18.85
C PRO A 349 5.74 19.72 -19.66
N ASP A 350 6.05 20.22 -20.86
CA ASP A 350 7.17 19.71 -21.65
C ASP A 350 8.52 20.07 -21.01
N SER A 351 9.63 19.57 -21.58
CA SER A 351 10.99 19.87 -21.09
C SER A 351 11.36 21.36 -21.07
N GLY A 352 10.60 22.21 -21.77
CA GLY A 352 10.74 23.66 -21.79
C GLY A 352 9.77 24.38 -20.84
N GLY A 353 8.98 23.65 -20.05
CA GLY A 353 7.99 24.20 -19.12
C GLY A 353 6.63 24.55 -19.75
N ASN A 354 6.39 24.19 -21.01
CA ASN A 354 5.17 24.60 -21.71
C ASN A 354 4.05 23.57 -21.54
N ALA A 355 2.82 24.04 -21.28
CA ALA A 355 1.62 23.21 -21.37
C ALA A 355 0.39 24.05 -21.78
N THR A 356 -0.58 23.39 -22.42
CA THR A 356 -1.87 24.02 -22.77
C THR A 356 -3.00 23.30 -22.06
N LEU A 357 -3.77 24.04 -21.27
CA LEU A 357 -5.01 23.57 -20.65
C LEU A 357 -6.17 23.76 -21.62
N SER A 358 -6.96 22.70 -21.79
CA SER A 358 -8.09 22.64 -22.73
C SER A 358 -9.25 21.83 -22.14
N ASN A 359 -10.40 21.76 -22.81
CA ASN A 359 -11.50 20.90 -22.36
C ASN A 359 -11.18 19.39 -22.44
N ASP A 360 -10.18 18.98 -23.22
CA ASP A 360 -9.71 17.60 -23.25
C ASP A 360 -8.76 17.32 -22.07
N THR A 361 -7.96 18.31 -21.69
CA THR A 361 -6.96 18.25 -20.60
C THR A 361 -7.01 19.51 -19.73
N PRO A 362 -8.04 19.67 -18.88
CA PRO A 362 -8.25 20.90 -18.12
C PRO A 362 -7.31 21.03 -16.91
N GLN A 363 -6.52 20.01 -16.60
CA GLN A 363 -5.56 20.05 -15.50
C GLN A 363 -4.12 19.86 -16.00
N VAL A 364 -3.21 20.72 -15.55
CA VAL A 364 -1.77 20.49 -15.67
C VAL A 364 -1.21 19.98 -14.35
N VAL A 365 -0.47 18.88 -14.39
CA VAL A 365 0.23 18.31 -13.22
C VAL A 365 1.69 18.76 -13.26
N VAL A 366 2.11 19.50 -12.24
CA VAL A 366 3.48 20.01 -12.15
C VAL A 366 4.35 18.98 -11.43
N THR A 367 5.35 18.48 -12.14
CA THR A 367 6.20 17.38 -11.68
C THR A 367 7.60 17.83 -11.25
N ASP A 368 8.10 18.92 -11.82
CA ASP A 368 9.44 19.45 -11.54
C ASP A 368 9.34 20.77 -10.73
N PRO A 369 9.82 20.81 -9.48
CA PRO A 369 9.75 22.01 -8.64
C PRO A 369 10.70 23.12 -9.08
N ASP A 370 11.69 22.82 -9.94
CA ASP A 370 12.72 23.76 -10.39
C ASP A 370 12.48 24.25 -11.84
N LEU A 371 11.51 23.66 -12.55
CA LEU A 371 11.16 24.03 -13.92
C LEU A 371 10.25 25.26 -13.94
N GLU A 372 10.72 26.34 -14.56
CA GLU A 372 9.86 27.51 -14.85
C GLU A 372 8.79 27.13 -15.87
N LEU A 373 7.53 27.48 -15.59
CA LEU A 373 6.37 27.09 -16.41
C LEU A 373 5.81 28.25 -17.23
N ASP A 374 5.40 27.95 -18.46
CA ASP A 374 4.63 28.82 -19.35
C ASP A 374 3.35 28.09 -19.79
N LEU A 375 2.24 28.41 -19.14
CA LEU A 375 0.96 27.74 -19.28
C LEU A 375 0.01 28.59 -20.12
N SER A 376 -0.67 27.97 -21.08
CA SER A 376 -1.75 28.61 -21.83
C SER A 376 -3.11 28.00 -21.53
N ILE A 377 -4.13 28.83 -21.32
CA ILE A 377 -5.52 28.40 -21.17
C ILE A 377 -6.25 28.68 -22.48
N ALA A 378 -6.71 27.61 -23.16
CA ALA A 378 -7.47 27.75 -24.39
C ALA A 378 -8.85 28.39 -24.13
N ASP A 379 -9.33 29.20 -25.09
CA ASP A 379 -10.64 29.86 -25.02
C ASP A 379 -11.78 28.84 -24.79
N GLY A 380 -12.66 29.14 -23.83
CA GLY A 380 -13.78 28.28 -23.44
C GLY A 380 -13.41 27.03 -22.65
N THR A 381 -12.21 26.96 -22.05
CA THR A 381 -11.84 25.87 -21.14
C THR A 381 -12.60 25.98 -19.81
N ASP A 382 -13.31 24.92 -19.44
CA ASP A 382 -14.12 24.88 -18.22
C ASP A 382 -13.27 24.47 -17.00
N ASN A 383 -13.19 25.35 -16.00
CA ASN A 383 -12.51 25.13 -14.70
C ASN A 383 -11.06 24.61 -14.80
N PRO A 384 -10.16 25.31 -15.53
CA PRO A 384 -8.76 24.91 -15.62
C PRO A 384 -8.07 24.89 -14.26
N THR A 385 -7.20 23.91 -14.01
CA THR A 385 -6.47 23.76 -12.75
C THR A 385 -4.99 23.43 -12.93
N ILE A 386 -4.19 23.80 -11.93
CA ILE A 386 -2.75 23.57 -11.85
C ILE A 386 -2.51 22.77 -10.58
N ASP A 387 -2.13 21.50 -10.73
CA ASP A 387 -1.83 20.61 -9.62
C ASP A 387 -0.36 20.74 -9.22
N VAL A 388 -0.12 21.34 -8.06
CA VAL A 388 1.19 21.45 -7.40
C VAL A 388 1.25 20.61 -6.12
N SER A 389 0.30 19.71 -5.91
CA SER A 389 0.15 18.88 -4.69
C SER A 389 1.43 18.15 -4.31
N ALA A 390 2.25 17.79 -5.30
CA ALA A 390 3.55 17.16 -5.11
C ALA A 390 4.53 17.97 -4.24
N PHE A 391 4.36 19.29 -4.16
CA PHE A 391 5.26 20.17 -3.42
C PHE A 391 4.66 20.68 -2.10
N ILE A 392 3.40 20.32 -1.82
CA ILE A 392 2.65 20.83 -0.67
C ILE A 392 2.61 19.78 0.43
N THR A 393 3.10 20.13 1.62
CA THR A 393 3.01 19.29 2.81
C THR A 393 2.32 20.06 3.93
N GLY A 394 1.18 19.56 4.41
CA GLY A 394 0.40 20.24 5.45
C GLY A 394 -0.11 21.61 5.02
N GLY A 395 -0.48 21.77 3.74
CA GLY A 395 -1.03 23.01 3.18
C GLY A 395 0.00 24.10 2.86
N THR A 396 1.30 23.84 3.00
CA THR A 396 2.38 24.79 2.66
C THR A 396 3.44 24.11 1.81
N GLY A 397 4.00 24.84 0.84
CA GLY A 397 5.08 24.32 -0.01
C GLY A 397 5.71 25.38 -0.89
N ASN A 398 6.87 25.06 -1.47
CA ASN A 398 7.52 25.90 -2.46
C ASN A 398 7.10 25.46 -3.86
N ILE A 399 6.75 26.42 -4.70
CA ILE A 399 6.35 26.17 -6.09
C ILE A 399 7.30 26.89 -7.06
N PRO A 400 7.49 26.36 -8.28
CA PRO A 400 8.28 27.02 -9.31
C PRO A 400 7.63 28.34 -9.74
N LYS A 401 8.34 29.07 -10.61
CA LYS A 401 7.74 30.18 -11.35
C LYS A 401 6.67 29.64 -12.31
N ILE A 402 5.49 30.26 -12.33
CA ILE A 402 4.37 29.87 -13.18
C ILE A 402 3.80 31.10 -13.89
N ASP A 403 3.97 31.14 -15.21
CA ASP A 403 3.35 32.13 -16.09
C ASP A 403 2.07 31.51 -16.66
N ILE A 404 0.93 32.19 -16.52
CA ILE A 404 -0.38 31.71 -16.98
C ILE A 404 -0.98 32.75 -17.92
N ASN A 405 -1.15 32.37 -19.19
CA ASN A 405 -1.70 33.23 -20.23
C ASN A 405 -3.05 32.70 -20.71
N SER A 406 -4.07 33.55 -20.77
CA SER A 406 -5.41 33.15 -21.23
C SER A 406 -5.67 33.62 -22.66
N ASP A 407 -6.16 32.71 -23.51
CA ASP A 407 -6.62 33.08 -24.87
C ASP A 407 -7.98 33.81 -24.85
N ASP A 408 -8.75 33.71 -23.76
CA ASP A 408 -9.98 34.49 -23.55
C ASP A 408 -9.62 35.95 -23.17
N PRO A 409 -9.99 36.97 -23.99
CA PRO A 409 -9.66 38.37 -23.75
C PRO A 409 -10.41 38.99 -22.55
N ASP A 410 -11.48 38.36 -22.07
CA ASP A 410 -12.23 38.80 -20.88
C ASP A 410 -11.67 38.20 -19.58
N ASN A 411 -10.70 37.29 -19.67
CA ASN A 411 -10.02 36.66 -18.55
C ASN A 411 -8.69 37.37 -18.20
N ALA A 412 -7.97 36.86 -17.19
CA ALA A 412 -6.74 37.46 -16.67
C ALA A 412 -5.49 36.66 -17.02
N ASP A 413 -4.37 37.37 -17.24
CA ASP A 413 -3.03 36.77 -17.23
C ASP A 413 -2.44 36.86 -15.82
N VAL A 414 -1.80 35.79 -15.35
CA VAL A 414 -1.30 35.67 -13.99
C VAL A 414 0.16 35.23 -14.01
N HIS A 415 1.01 35.95 -13.29
CA HIS A 415 2.44 35.69 -13.17
C HIS A 415 2.80 35.42 -11.72
N ILE A 416 3.08 34.16 -11.41
CA ILE A 416 3.49 33.68 -10.09
C ILE A 416 5.01 33.51 -10.10
N PRO A 417 5.79 34.29 -9.32
CA PRO A 417 7.21 34.03 -9.17
C PRO A 417 7.44 32.73 -8.38
N ALA A 418 8.65 32.16 -8.46
CA ALA A 418 9.03 31.10 -7.52
C ALA A 418 8.83 31.59 -6.07
N THR A 419 8.03 30.87 -5.30
CA THR A 419 7.55 31.35 -4.00
C THR A 419 7.09 30.21 -3.12
N THR A 420 6.99 30.48 -1.82
CA THR A 420 6.20 29.65 -0.91
C THR A 420 4.73 30.03 -1.06
N ILE A 421 3.88 29.02 -1.22
CA ILE A 421 2.42 29.12 -1.20
C ILE A 421 1.89 28.46 0.06
N THR A 422 0.91 29.09 0.70
CA THR A 422 0.24 28.60 1.91
C THR A 422 -1.26 28.64 1.71
N GLY A 423 -1.91 27.49 1.80
CA GLY A 423 -3.37 27.35 1.79
C GLY A 423 -3.92 26.94 3.17
N PRO A 424 -5.25 26.81 3.28
CA PRO A 424 -5.89 26.22 4.46
C PRO A 424 -5.51 24.74 4.61
N SER A 425 -5.81 24.15 5.78
CA SER A 425 -5.40 22.77 6.10
C SER A 425 -6.03 21.69 5.22
N ASP A 426 -7.15 22.01 4.56
CA ASP A 426 -7.90 21.16 3.63
C ASP A 426 -7.51 21.40 2.16
N TRP A 427 -6.60 22.33 1.88
CA TRP A 427 -6.12 22.54 0.52
C TRP A 427 -5.20 21.40 0.09
N ASP A 428 -5.57 20.76 -1.02
CA ASP A 428 -4.91 19.59 -1.59
C ASP A 428 -3.72 19.93 -2.50
N GLY A 429 -3.40 21.21 -2.66
CA GLY A 429 -2.34 21.67 -3.55
C GLY A 429 -2.77 21.90 -5.00
N VAL A 430 -4.07 21.84 -5.30
CA VAL A 430 -4.59 22.21 -6.62
C VAL A 430 -4.96 23.69 -6.66
N ILE A 431 -4.38 24.44 -7.59
CA ILE A 431 -4.64 25.86 -7.82
C ILE A 431 -5.64 25.97 -8.98
N ALA A 432 -6.82 26.55 -8.76
CA ALA A 432 -7.70 26.95 -9.85
C ALA A 432 -7.02 28.06 -10.66
N ALA A 433 -6.89 27.84 -11.97
CA ALA A 433 -6.36 28.85 -12.88
C ALA A 433 -7.39 29.98 -13.06
N PRO A 434 -6.99 31.18 -13.49
CA PRO A 434 -7.90 32.32 -13.61
C PRO A 434 -9.10 31.97 -14.49
N THR A 435 -10.30 32.14 -13.94
CA THR A 435 -11.57 31.87 -14.63
C THR A 435 -12.49 33.07 -14.47
N VAL A 436 -13.14 33.48 -15.57
CA VAL A 436 -14.12 34.58 -15.56
C VAL A 436 -15.30 34.22 -14.64
N THR A 437 -15.66 35.15 -13.77
CA THR A 437 -16.71 34.94 -12.76
C THR A 437 -17.58 36.18 -12.58
N THR A 438 -18.49 36.13 -11.61
CA THR A 438 -19.25 37.30 -11.14
C THR A 438 -18.96 37.59 -9.69
N ILE A 439 -19.10 38.86 -9.31
CA ILE A 439 -18.86 39.34 -7.95
C ILE A 439 -19.90 40.41 -7.57
N ASP A 440 -20.35 40.38 -6.33
CA ASP A 440 -21.21 41.43 -5.79
C ASP A 440 -20.37 42.68 -5.50
N LEU A 441 -20.67 43.76 -6.22
CA LEU A 441 -20.01 45.05 -6.05
C LEU A 441 -20.54 45.83 -4.85
N PRO A 442 -19.72 46.73 -4.26
CA PRO A 442 -20.13 47.50 -3.09
C PRO A 442 -21.27 48.45 -3.45
N VAL A 443 -22.30 48.48 -2.60
CA VAL A 443 -23.43 49.39 -2.72
C VAL A 443 -23.09 50.70 -2.02
N VAL A 444 -22.79 51.74 -2.79
CA VAL A 444 -22.57 53.10 -2.28
C VAL A 444 -23.81 53.96 -2.53
N SER A 445 -24.32 54.58 -1.48
CA SER A 445 -25.52 55.41 -1.57
C SER A 445 -25.31 56.60 -2.50
N GLY A 446 -26.19 56.75 -3.48
CA GLY A 446 -26.10 57.84 -4.44
C GLY A 446 -25.10 57.60 -5.58
N GLU A 447 -24.58 56.39 -5.74
CA GLU A 447 -23.70 56.01 -6.85
C GLU A 447 -24.22 54.76 -7.57
N THR A 448 -23.83 54.57 -8.83
CA THR A 448 -24.07 53.35 -9.61
C THR A 448 -22.73 52.68 -9.88
N SER A 449 -22.57 51.43 -9.42
CA SER A 449 -21.40 50.59 -9.68
C SER A 449 -21.67 49.68 -10.88
N THR A 450 -20.75 49.64 -11.86
CA THR A 450 -20.87 48.75 -13.03
C THR A 450 -19.64 47.85 -13.12
N LEU A 451 -19.86 46.54 -13.18
CA LEU A 451 -18.81 45.54 -13.28
C LEU A 451 -18.06 45.66 -14.61
N GLY A 452 -16.73 45.63 -14.54
CA GLY A 452 -15.84 45.40 -15.68
C GLY A 452 -15.57 43.90 -15.79
N THR A 453 -14.30 43.52 -15.68
CA THR A 453 -13.86 42.12 -15.59
C THR A 453 -13.88 41.65 -14.14
N ALA A 454 -14.34 40.40 -13.90
CA ALA A 454 -14.16 39.70 -12.64
C ALA A 454 -13.61 38.29 -12.90
N ILE A 455 -12.63 37.89 -12.11
CA ILE A 455 -11.99 36.57 -12.19
C ILE A 455 -11.90 35.93 -10.80
N GLU A 456 -11.91 34.60 -10.78
CA GLU A 456 -11.57 33.78 -9.62
C GLU A 456 -10.29 33.01 -9.95
N VAL A 457 -9.35 32.98 -9.02
CA VAL A 457 -8.07 32.26 -9.12
C VAL A 457 -7.70 31.74 -7.74
N GLY A 458 -7.02 30.59 -7.68
CA GLY A 458 -6.59 29.98 -6.42
C GLY A 458 -7.56 28.93 -5.89
N PHE A 459 -8.16 29.18 -4.74
CA PHE A 459 -9.03 28.22 -4.07
C PHE A 459 -10.39 28.89 -3.79
N SER A 460 -11.49 28.20 -4.10
CA SER A 460 -12.82 28.83 -4.05
C SER A 460 -13.42 28.91 -2.64
N SER A 461 -12.98 28.03 -1.74
CA SER A 461 -13.47 27.95 -0.36
C SER A 461 -12.72 28.87 0.61
N ASP A 462 -11.47 29.22 0.33
CA ASP A 462 -10.65 30.14 1.14
C ASP A 462 -9.52 30.76 0.30
N LYS A 463 -8.75 31.69 0.86
CA LYS A 463 -7.60 32.29 0.17
C LYS A 463 -6.39 31.34 0.10
N LEU A 464 -5.59 31.48 -0.95
CA LEU A 464 -4.18 31.05 -0.95
C LEU A 464 -3.29 32.27 -0.72
N SER A 465 -2.25 32.12 0.09
CA SER A 465 -1.32 33.21 0.44
C SER A 465 0.08 32.93 -0.09
N PHE A 466 0.80 33.99 -0.44
CA PHE A 466 2.13 33.92 -1.07
C PHE A 466 3.15 34.78 -0.32
N ASP A 467 4.37 34.28 -0.17
CA ASP A 467 5.48 35.04 0.41
C ASP A 467 5.97 36.16 -0.53
N ASN A 468 6.14 35.82 -1.81
CA ASN A 468 6.40 36.77 -2.89
C ASN A 468 5.10 37.17 -3.58
N ALA A 469 5.01 38.41 -4.07
CA ALA A 469 3.78 38.91 -4.65
C ALA A 469 3.54 38.34 -6.06
N VAL A 470 2.27 38.09 -6.36
CA VAL A 470 1.80 37.65 -7.67
C VAL A 470 1.27 38.85 -8.43
N ARG A 471 1.46 38.84 -9.75
CA ARG A 471 0.95 39.87 -10.66
C ARG A 471 -0.23 39.34 -11.45
N ILE A 472 -1.37 40.03 -11.36
CA ILE A 472 -2.59 39.74 -12.12
C ILE A 472 -2.84 40.90 -13.09
N LEU A 473 -2.94 40.62 -14.39
CA LEU A 473 -3.25 41.60 -15.42
C LEU A 473 -4.67 41.40 -15.92
N LEU A 474 -5.47 42.47 -15.90
CA LEU A 474 -6.83 42.51 -16.45
C LEU A 474 -6.83 43.31 -17.76
N PRO A 475 -6.96 42.65 -18.93
CA PRO A 475 -6.88 43.30 -20.23
C PRO A 475 -7.94 44.40 -20.43
N GLY A 476 -7.53 45.55 -20.97
CA GLY A 476 -8.43 46.65 -21.34
C GLY A 476 -9.12 47.37 -20.17
N GLN A 477 -8.75 47.10 -18.92
CA GLN A 477 -9.41 47.64 -17.73
C GLN A 477 -8.76 48.91 -17.15
N ALA A 478 -7.78 49.53 -17.84
CA ALA A 478 -7.09 50.72 -17.33
C ALA A 478 -8.05 51.85 -16.93
N GLY A 479 -7.71 52.56 -15.84
CA GLY A 479 -8.47 53.68 -15.32
C GLY A 479 -9.72 53.30 -14.52
N LYS A 480 -10.03 52.01 -14.39
CA LYS A 480 -11.13 51.52 -13.54
C LYS A 480 -10.69 51.38 -12.07
N ARG A 481 -11.68 51.25 -11.18
CA ARG A 481 -11.45 50.82 -9.80
C ARG A 481 -11.20 49.31 -9.78
N ALA A 482 -10.49 48.82 -8.76
CA ALA A 482 -10.28 47.39 -8.54
C ALA A 482 -10.65 47.03 -7.11
N GLY A 483 -11.02 45.78 -6.90
CA GLY A 483 -11.26 45.23 -5.58
C GLY A 483 -11.17 43.71 -5.59
N TYR A 484 -11.32 43.13 -4.41
CA TYR A 484 -11.35 41.70 -4.22
C TYR A 484 -12.43 41.31 -3.22
N SER A 485 -12.84 40.04 -3.25
CA SER A 485 -13.72 39.43 -2.25
C SER A 485 -13.16 38.09 -1.82
N ARG A 486 -13.17 37.85 -0.51
CA ARG A 486 -12.85 36.54 0.07
C ARG A 486 -14.14 35.79 0.42
N PRO A 487 -14.14 34.45 0.40
CA PRO A 487 -15.28 33.66 0.84
C PRO A 487 -15.80 34.12 2.20
N GLY A 488 -17.11 34.39 2.29
CA GLY A 488 -17.76 34.87 3.52
C GLY A 488 -17.46 36.32 3.92
N THR A 489 -16.81 37.12 3.07
CA THR A 489 -16.49 38.54 3.35
C THR A 489 -17.07 39.49 2.31
N ASP A 490 -17.36 40.72 2.73
CA ASP A 490 -17.78 41.80 1.84
C ASP A 490 -16.65 42.21 0.87
N PHE A 491 -17.03 42.77 -0.27
CA PHE A 491 -16.10 43.32 -1.25
C PHE A 491 -15.20 44.41 -0.64
N THR A 492 -13.89 44.30 -0.89
CA THR A 492 -12.89 45.26 -0.44
C THR A 492 -12.27 45.98 -1.64
N GLU A 493 -12.33 47.31 -1.67
CA GLU A 493 -11.71 48.13 -2.73
C GLU A 493 -10.19 48.24 -2.53
N ILE A 494 -9.44 48.04 -3.61
CA ILE A 494 -7.99 48.28 -3.65
C ILE A 494 -7.76 49.77 -3.93
N THR A 495 -7.50 50.51 -2.85
CA THR A 495 -7.22 51.96 -2.91
C THR A 495 -5.73 52.27 -3.04
N SER A 496 -4.86 51.33 -2.68
CA SER A 496 -3.40 51.43 -2.78
C SER A 496 -2.95 51.45 -4.24
N ILE A 497 -2.10 52.40 -4.60
CA ILE A 497 -1.47 52.50 -5.93
C ILE A 497 -0.05 51.94 -5.87
N CYS A 498 0.31 51.04 -6.79
CA CYS A 498 1.66 50.48 -6.83
C CYS A 498 2.69 51.55 -7.20
N THR A 499 3.90 51.43 -6.63
CA THR A 499 5.00 52.36 -6.91
C THR A 499 5.64 52.12 -8.28
N ALA A 500 5.61 50.87 -8.77
CA ALA A 500 6.03 50.44 -10.10
C ALA A 500 5.37 49.09 -10.45
N ASP A 501 5.34 48.72 -11.73
CA ASP A 501 4.96 47.39 -12.20
C ASP A 501 6.20 46.49 -12.29
N THR A 502 6.70 46.05 -11.14
CA THR A 502 7.94 45.26 -11.00
C THR A 502 7.83 44.34 -9.80
N GLN A 503 8.46 43.17 -9.86
CA GLN A 503 8.48 42.20 -8.75
C GLN A 503 8.97 42.83 -7.44
N GLU A 504 10.00 43.68 -7.46
CA GLU A 504 10.51 44.32 -6.23
C GLU A 504 9.47 45.23 -5.55
N ALA A 505 8.59 45.85 -6.33
CA ALA A 505 7.51 46.69 -5.81
C ALA A 505 6.36 45.85 -5.25
N GLY A 506 6.03 44.73 -5.90
CA GLY A 506 5.07 43.76 -5.41
C GLY A 506 5.53 43.09 -4.10
N ASP A 507 6.77 42.61 -4.04
CA ASP A 507 7.30 41.91 -2.86
C ASP A 507 7.38 42.80 -1.62
N ALA A 508 7.50 44.12 -1.82
CA ALA A 508 7.45 45.12 -0.75
C ALA A 508 6.06 45.28 -0.11
N LEU A 509 5.01 44.68 -0.67
CA LEU A 509 3.68 44.61 -0.05
C LEU A 509 3.76 43.85 1.29
N VAL A 510 2.97 44.32 2.25
CA VAL A 510 2.77 43.61 3.52
C VAL A 510 2.08 42.26 3.27
N ALA A 511 2.12 41.35 4.24
CA ALA A 511 1.35 40.11 4.17
C ALA A 511 -0.13 40.41 3.89
N ASP A 512 -0.75 39.63 3.00
CA ASP A 512 -2.10 39.85 2.47
C ASP A 512 -2.31 41.20 1.74
N GLY A 513 -1.27 41.97 1.47
CA GLY A 513 -1.39 43.30 0.87
C GLY A 513 -1.61 43.25 -0.63
N GLU A 514 -2.21 44.33 -1.15
CA GLU A 514 -2.45 44.52 -2.57
C GLU A 514 -2.28 45.99 -3.00
N CYS A 515 -1.97 46.19 -4.27
CA CYS A 515 -1.99 47.49 -4.92
C CYS A 515 -2.39 47.36 -6.39
N LYS A 516 -2.79 48.47 -7.01
CA LYS A 516 -3.12 48.51 -8.45
C LYS A 516 -2.33 49.56 -9.22
N ILE A 517 -2.10 49.33 -10.50
CA ILE A 517 -1.45 50.27 -11.42
C ILE A 517 -1.97 50.06 -12.85
N ASP A 518 -2.13 51.16 -13.60
CA ASP A 518 -2.47 51.08 -15.02
C ASP A 518 -1.19 50.90 -15.86
N VAL A 519 -1.19 49.92 -16.76
CA VAL A 519 -0.07 49.62 -17.66
C VAL A 519 -0.59 49.57 -19.08
N GLY A 520 -0.30 50.61 -19.86
CA GLY A 520 -0.88 50.74 -21.20
C GLY A 520 -2.41 50.85 -21.16
N SER A 521 -3.11 49.91 -21.80
CA SER A 521 -4.58 49.81 -21.78
C SER A 521 -5.13 48.96 -20.62
N ASP A 522 -4.26 48.33 -19.84
CA ASP A 522 -4.63 47.25 -18.93
C ASP A 522 -4.51 47.71 -17.48
N LEU A 523 -5.23 47.01 -16.60
CA LEU A 523 -5.14 47.23 -15.16
C LEU A 523 -4.40 46.06 -14.52
N VAL A 524 -3.33 46.37 -13.80
CA VAL A 524 -2.52 45.37 -13.10
C VAL A 524 -2.80 45.45 -11.60
N ILE A 525 -2.95 44.28 -10.98
CA ILE A 525 -3.06 44.11 -9.53
C ILE A 525 -1.85 43.30 -9.07
N TRP A 526 -1.09 43.85 -8.14
CA TRP A 526 -0.08 43.11 -7.38
C TRP A 526 -0.68 42.70 -6.05
N THR A 527 -0.55 41.43 -5.67
CA THR A 527 -1.20 40.86 -4.48
C THR A 527 -0.36 39.76 -3.83
N LYS A 528 -0.51 39.54 -2.52
CA LYS A 528 0.04 38.36 -1.80
C LYS A 528 -1.01 37.28 -1.50
N HIS A 529 -2.19 37.36 -2.13
CA HIS A 529 -3.25 36.37 -1.99
C HIS A 529 -4.03 36.14 -3.29
N PHE A 530 -4.53 34.92 -3.44
CA PHE A 530 -5.49 34.53 -4.46
C PHE A 530 -6.89 34.39 -3.88
N THR A 531 -7.84 35.04 -4.54
CA THR A 531 -9.26 35.16 -4.21
C THR A 531 -10.02 35.57 -5.49
N LYS A 532 -11.22 36.16 -5.35
CA LYS A 532 -11.90 36.83 -6.47
C LYS A 532 -11.41 38.25 -6.62
N PHE A 533 -11.03 38.64 -7.83
CA PHE A 533 -10.64 40.01 -8.17
C PHE A 533 -11.59 40.59 -9.22
N ALA A 534 -11.84 41.88 -9.14
CA ALA A 534 -12.64 42.56 -10.15
C ALA A 534 -12.25 44.01 -10.37
N SER A 535 -12.48 44.46 -11.60
CA SER A 535 -12.47 45.86 -11.98
C SER A 535 -13.91 46.38 -12.11
N TYR A 536 -14.13 47.66 -11.81
CA TYR A 536 -15.46 48.27 -11.91
C TYR A 536 -15.38 49.78 -12.09
N THR A 537 -16.47 50.37 -12.58
CA THR A 537 -16.67 51.82 -12.57
C THR A 537 -17.69 52.21 -11.52
N GLN A 538 -17.58 53.44 -11.02
CA GLN A 538 -18.51 53.98 -10.05
C GLN A 538 -18.81 55.44 -10.40
N THR A 539 -20.09 55.75 -10.64
CA THR A 539 -20.55 57.08 -11.08
C THR A 539 -21.58 57.65 -10.11
N THR A 540 -21.46 58.93 -9.76
CA THR A 540 -22.46 59.61 -8.92
C THR A 540 -23.79 59.75 -9.65
N ASN A 541 -24.86 59.42 -8.94
CA ASN A 541 -26.23 59.63 -9.40
C ASN A 541 -26.57 61.11 -9.18
N ASP A 542 -26.15 61.97 -10.10
CA ASP A 542 -26.44 63.40 -10.06
C ASP A 542 -27.94 63.66 -10.28
N ASN A 543 -28.72 63.64 -9.20
CA ASN A 543 -30.09 64.16 -9.18
C ASN A 543 -30.09 65.66 -8.88
N ASN A 544 -29.62 66.47 -9.84
CA ASN A 544 -29.88 67.91 -9.81
C ASN A 544 -31.09 68.25 -10.69
N SER A 545 -32.28 68.13 -10.09
CA SER A 545 -33.53 68.68 -10.61
C SER A 545 -34.32 69.30 -9.46
N SER A 546 -34.21 70.62 -9.36
CA SER A 546 -35.00 71.53 -8.53
C SER A 546 -36.51 71.24 -8.60
N SER A 547 -37.17 71.05 -7.44
CA SER A 547 -38.31 71.88 -6.98
C SER A 547 -39.03 71.29 -5.75
N GLY A 548 -39.45 72.16 -4.83
CA GLY A 548 -40.68 72.03 -4.05
C GLY A 548 -40.58 71.36 -2.66
N GLY A 549 -40.66 72.16 -1.60
CA GLY A 549 -40.67 71.72 -0.21
C GLY A 549 -41.99 71.13 0.30
N GLY A 550 -41.94 70.56 1.50
CA GLY A 550 -43.10 70.10 2.28
C GLY A 550 -42.67 69.35 3.54
N ASP A 551 -43.12 69.84 4.69
CA ASP A 551 -42.75 69.45 6.05
C ASP A 551 -43.30 68.08 6.50
N GLY A 552 -42.65 67.45 7.50
CA GLY A 552 -43.36 66.70 8.55
C GLY A 552 -42.99 65.24 8.86
N LEU A 553 -42.32 65.06 10.00
CA LEU A 553 -42.58 64.08 11.10
C LEU A 553 -42.31 62.55 10.92
N SER A 554 -41.26 62.11 11.64
CA SER A 554 -41.13 60.94 12.56
C SER A 554 -41.80 59.59 12.25
N ASP A 555 -40.99 58.50 12.23
CA ASP A 555 -40.84 57.51 13.33
C ASP A 555 -40.12 56.25 12.80
N GLY A 556 -39.25 55.67 13.63
CA GLY A 556 -38.37 54.55 13.30
C GLY A 556 -39.11 53.23 13.10
N ARG A 557 -38.42 52.30 12.43
CA ARG A 557 -38.73 50.87 12.57
C ARG A 557 -37.50 50.00 12.26
N ALA A 558 -37.20 49.16 13.24
CA ALA A 558 -36.20 48.10 13.22
C ALA A 558 -36.33 47.21 11.97
N GLY A 559 -35.19 46.86 11.39
CA GLY A 559 -35.09 45.88 10.31
C GLY A 559 -35.58 44.51 10.78
N LYS A 560 -36.54 43.93 10.06
CA LYS A 560 -36.97 42.54 10.28
C LYS A 560 -35.94 41.60 9.65
N SER A 561 -35.62 40.50 10.35
CA SER A 561 -34.88 39.37 9.77
C SER A 561 -35.56 38.87 8.50
N PRO A 562 -34.79 38.34 7.53
CA PRO A 562 -35.34 37.72 6.32
C PRO A 562 -36.36 36.64 6.70
N VAL A 563 -37.55 36.70 6.12
CA VAL A 563 -38.62 35.71 6.33
C VAL A 563 -38.76 34.87 5.07
N CYS A 564 -38.67 33.55 5.20
CA CYS A 564 -38.91 32.63 4.10
C CYS A 564 -40.41 32.58 3.75
N ASN A 565 -40.76 32.87 2.49
CA ASN A 565 -42.14 32.86 2.01
C ASN A 565 -42.43 31.70 1.04
N ASP A 566 -41.48 30.77 0.85
CA ASP A 566 -41.68 29.63 -0.04
C ASP A 566 -42.63 28.59 0.57
N THR A 567 -43.41 27.93 -0.27
CA THR A 567 -44.32 26.86 0.16
C THR A 567 -43.53 25.57 0.38
N LYS A 568 -43.66 24.93 1.54
CA LYS A 568 -43.04 23.63 1.84
C LYS A 568 -43.50 22.53 0.85
N PRO A 569 -42.63 21.60 0.42
CA PRO A 569 -43.02 20.43 -0.37
C PRO A 569 -44.18 19.63 0.24
N GLY A 570 -45.06 19.09 -0.61
CA GLY A 570 -46.33 18.47 -0.19
C GLY A 570 -46.21 17.06 0.40
N SER A 571 -45.08 16.37 0.24
CA SER A 571 -44.78 15.09 0.87
C SER A 571 -43.27 14.86 1.02
N ALA A 572 -42.86 13.99 1.94
CA ALA A 572 -41.48 13.49 1.97
C ALA A 572 -41.21 12.51 0.82
N PRO A 573 -39.96 12.39 0.34
CA PRO A 573 -39.51 11.26 -0.46
C PRO A 573 -39.58 9.94 0.35
N ILE A 574 -39.69 8.79 -0.32
CA ILE A 574 -39.50 7.47 0.31
C ILE A 574 -38.15 6.93 -0.14
N LEU A 575 -37.24 6.66 0.79
CA LEU A 575 -35.95 6.05 0.48
C LEU A 575 -36.18 4.55 0.22
N LEU A 576 -36.05 4.14 -1.05
CA LEU A 576 -36.45 2.82 -1.56
C LEU A 576 -35.35 1.78 -1.41
N SER A 577 -34.10 2.16 -1.67
CA SER A 577 -32.96 1.25 -1.61
C SER A 577 -31.63 1.98 -1.37
N THR A 578 -30.66 1.20 -0.89
CA THR A 578 -29.26 1.59 -0.76
C THR A 578 -28.39 0.47 -1.34
N PHE A 579 -27.41 0.81 -2.19
CA PHE A 579 -26.47 -0.13 -2.78
C PHE A 579 -25.05 0.25 -2.39
N ALA A 580 -24.33 -0.63 -1.68
CA ALA A 580 -22.95 -0.42 -1.27
C ALA A 580 -21.97 -0.79 -2.39
N GLY A 581 -21.05 0.14 -2.70
CA GLY A 581 -19.87 -0.07 -3.54
C GLY A 581 -18.58 0.08 -2.74
N ILE A 582 -17.45 0.23 -3.43
CA ILE A 582 -16.15 0.54 -2.82
C ILE A 582 -16.15 2.01 -2.39
N ASN A 583 -15.98 2.27 -1.10
CA ASN A 583 -16.01 3.58 -0.46
C ASN A 583 -17.21 4.45 -0.85
N SER A 584 -18.33 3.84 -1.25
CA SER A 584 -19.48 4.56 -1.81
C SER A 584 -20.81 3.88 -1.53
N VAL A 585 -21.88 4.66 -1.46
CA VAL A 585 -23.26 4.15 -1.36
C VAL A 585 -24.17 4.91 -2.30
N THR A 586 -24.84 4.19 -3.20
CA THR A 586 -25.90 4.73 -4.06
C THR A 586 -27.26 4.60 -3.39
N LEU A 587 -27.97 5.71 -3.25
CA LEU A 587 -29.31 5.80 -2.70
C LEU A 587 -30.32 5.96 -3.84
N THR A 588 -31.49 5.32 -3.73
CA THR A 588 -32.61 5.53 -4.66
C THR A 588 -33.89 5.78 -3.88
N TRP A 589 -34.67 6.79 -4.27
CA TRP A 589 -35.90 7.22 -3.59
C TRP A 589 -37.05 7.59 -4.54
N SER A 590 -38.26 7.64 -4.02
CA SER A 590 -39.44 8.14 -4.75
C SER A 590 -39.51 9.67 -4.72
N THR A 591 -40.09 10.30 -5.76
CA THR A 591 -40.26 11.75 -5.79
C THR A 591 -41.18 12.28 -4.67
N ALA A 592 -40.92 13.52 -4.23
CA ALA A 592 -41.81 14.28 -3.36
C ALA A 592 -42.90 15.02 -4.17
N SER A 593 -44.05 15.28 -3.54
CA SER A 593 -45.12 16.08 -4.15
C SER A 593 -44.72 17.56 -4.22
N ALA A 594 -44.99 18.19 -5.37
CA ALA A 594 -44.67 19.59 -5.63
C ALA A 594 -45.28 20.55 -4.57
N PRO A 595 -44.67 21.72 -4.34
CA PRO A 595 -43.49 22.26 -5.02
C PRO A 595 -42.17 21.66 -4.49
N THR A 596 -41.25 21.36 -5.40
CA THR A 596 -39.89 20.87 -5.09
C THR A 596 -38.93 21.56 -6.04
N THR A 597 -37.82 22.10 -5.54
CA THR A 597 -36.74 22.68 -6.35
C THR A 597 -35.42 21.94 -6.17
N TYR A 598 -35.21 21.23 -5.05
CA TYR A 598 -34.00 20.44 -4.79
C TYR A 598 -34.28 19.24 -3.88
N TYR A 599 -33.27 18.35 -3.79
CA TYR A 599 -33.19 17.31 -2.77
C TYR A 599 -31.93 17.49 -1.91
N LEU A 600 -32.02 17.06 -0.66
CA LEU A 600 -30.94 17.03 0.32
C LEU A 600 -30.78 15.60 0.83
N VAL A 601 -29.55 15.09 0.84
CA VAL A 601 -29.19 13.77 1.38
C VAL A 601 -28.43 13.96 2.69
N THR A 602 -28.67 13.10 3.67
CA THR A 602 -27.94 13.08 4.94
C THR A 602 -27.45 11.70 5.25
N TYR A 603 -26.37 11.61 6.03
CA TYR A 603 -25.93 10.36 6.63
C TYR A 603 -25.38 10.55 8.04
N GLY A 604 -25.29 9.46 8.79
CA GLY A 604 -24.54 9.40 10.06
C GLY A 604 -24.18 7.95 10.40
N THR A 605 -23.29 7.76 11.37
CA THR A 605 -22.82 6.43 11.79
C THR A 605 -23.70 5.77 12.86
N LYS A 606 -24.79 6.44 13.27
CA LYS A 606 -25.75 5.93 14.26
C LYS A 606 -27.17 6.18 13.78
N SER A 607 -28.03 5.17 13.92
CA SER A 607 -29.44 5.27 13.54
C SER A 607 -30.11 6.43 14.28
N GLY A 608 -30.88 7.24 13.53
CA GLY A 608 -31.56 8.42 14.05
C GLY A 608 -30.68 9.63 14.34
N SER A 609 -29.38 9.57 14.04
CA SER A 609 -28.42 10.65 14.28
C SER A 609 -27.67 11.01 13.00
N GLN A 610 -28.28 11.84 12.16
CA GLN A 610 -27.67 12.40 10.96
C GLN A 610 -26.55 13.37 11.38
N GLN A 611 -25.33 13.08 10.95
CA GLN A 611 -24.14 13.86 11.29
C GLN A 611 -23.81 14.86 10.18
N TYR A 612 -24.00 14.46 8.93
CA TYR A 612 -23.62 15.24 7.75
C TYR A 612 -24.77 15.34 6.74
N GLY A 613 -24.80 16.41 5.95
CA GLY A 613 -25.80 16.63 4.92
C GLY A 613 -25.26 17.34 3.68
N ASN A 614 -25.74 16.92 2.51
CA ASN A 614 -25.51 17.57 1.22
C ASN A 614 -26.83 18.16 0.69
N PRO A 615 -26.98 19.50 0.62
CA PRO A 615 -28.21 20.17 0.23
C PRO A 615 -28.44 20.22 -1.29
N ASN A 616 -27.46 19.84 -2.10
CA ASN A 616 -27.41 20.08 -3.55
C ASN A 616 -27.30 18.78 -4.36
N VAL A 617 -28.05 17.74 -4.00
CA VAL A 617 -27.95 16.45 -4.71
C VAL A 617 -28.72 16.41 -6.04
N GLY A 618 -29.39 17.50 -6.42
CA GLY A 618 -30.01 17.70 -7.72
C GLY A 618 -31.36 18.43 -7.68
N PRO A 619 -31.88 18.82 -8.85
CA PRO A 619 -33.13 19.60 -8.96
C PRO A 619 -34.39 18.74 -8.75
N ALA A 620 -35.56 19.35 -8.96
CA ALA A 620 -36.84 18.64 -8.98
C ALA A 620 -36.80 17.45 -9.96
N GLY A 621 -37.19 16.27 -9.47
CA GLY A 621 -37.20 15.02 -10.25
C GLY A 621 -36.00 14.10 -10.00
N THR A 622 -34.96 14.53 -9.29
CA THR A 622 -33.87 13.63 -8.86
C THR A 622 -34.40 12.55 -7.92
N THR A 623 -34.08 11.29 -8.22
CA THR A 623 -34.51 10.10 -7.47
C THR A 623 -33.37 9.15 -7.12
N SER A 624 -32.13 9.50 -7.44
CA SER A 624 -30.95 8.71 -7.11
C SER A 624 -29.74 9.61 -6.87
N TYR A 625 -28.84 9.20 -5.98
CA TYR A 625 -27.58 9.88 -5.71
C TYR A 625 -26.55 8.93 -5.11
N THR A 626 -25.30 9.01 -5.57
CA THR A 626 -24.18 8.22 -5.05
C THR A 626 -23.32 9.08 -4.15
N ILE A 627 -23.13 8.61 -2.92
CA ILE A 627 -22.24 9.21 -1.93
C ILE A 627 -20.90 8.50 -2.07
N ASN A 628 -19.84 9.22 -2.49
CA ASN A 628 -18.48 8.71 -2.62
C ASN A 628 -17.61 9.17 -1.44
N GLY A 629 -16.57 8.43 -1.09
CA GLY A 629 -15.67 8.80 0.01
C GLY A 629 -16.17 8.39 1.40
N LEU A 630 -17.06 7.39 1.49
CA LEU A 630 -17.43 6.79 2.77
C LEU A 630 -16.37 5.78 3.19
N SER A 631 -15.88 5.80 4.43
CA SER A 631 -14.96 4.78 4.94
C SER A 631 -15.57 3.37 4.83
N GLY A 632 -14.82 2.43 4.25
CA GLY A 632 -15.22 1.04 4.10
C GLY A 632 -15.35 0.33 5.45
N GLY A 633 -16.20 -0.70 5.52
CA GLY A 633 -16.47 -1.48 6.73
C GLY A 633 -17.32 -0.76 7.79
N THR A 634 -17.68 0.52 7.58
CA THR A 634 -18.49 1.31 8.51
C THR A 634 -19.96 1.32 8.08
N THR A 635 -20.89 1.08 9.01
CA THR A 635 -22.34 1.16 8.72
C THR A 635 -22.83 2.61 8.83
N TYR A 636 -23.44 3.11 7.75
CA TYR A 636 -24.02 4.44 7.68
C TYR A 636 -25.54 4.38 7.56
N TYR A 637 -26.22 5.40 8.09
CA TYR A 637 -27.67 5.54 8.12
C TYR A 637 -28.09 6.79 7.34
N PHE A 638 -28.89 6.62 6.29
CA PHE A 638 -29.19 7.64 5.30
C PHE A 638 -30.65 8.11 5.38
N ARG A 639 -30.87 9.42 5.18
CA ARG A 639 -32.19 10.00 4.94
C ARG A 639 -32.12 11.04 3.84
N VAL A 640 -33.22 11.20 3.11
CA VAL A 640 -33.35 12.18 2.02
C VAL A 640 -34.58 13.04 2.26
N ARG A 641 -34.52 14.33 1.91
CA ARG A 641 -35.70 15.20 1.86
C ARG A 641 -35.72 16.02 0.59
N ALA A 642 -36.90 16.49 0.21
CA ALA A 642 -37.07 17.51 -0.81
C ALA A 642 -37.13 18.91 -0.15
N GLY A 643 -36.81 19.96 -0.90
CA GLY A 643 -37.03 21.35 -0.48
C GLY A 643 -37.51 22.23 -1.63
N ASN A 644 -38.07 23.39 -1.30
CA ASN A 644 -38.53 24.40 -2.25
C ASN A 644 -37.99 25.78 -1.82
N GLY A 645 -36.97 26.27 -2.53
CA GLY A 645 -36.23 27.49 -2.16
C GLY A 645 -35.78 27.46 -0.69
N CYS A 646 -36.22 28.41 0.12
CA CYS A 646 -35.87 28.48 1.54
C CYS A 646 -36.71 27.56 2.45
N ALA A 647 -37.73 26.85 1.93
CA ALA A 647 -38.63 26.00 2.71
C ALA A 647 -38.25 24.51 2.62
N PRO A 648 -37.66 23.90 3.68
CA PRO A 648 -37.32 22.48 3.69
C PRO A 648 -38.54 21.58 3.90
N GLY A 649 -38.60 20.46 3.17
CA GLY A 649 -39.59 19.39 3.34
C GLY A 649 -39.27 18.43 4.50
N ASP A 650 -40.14 17.43 4.70
CA ASP A 650 -39.91 16.36 5.68
C ASP A 650 -38.92 15.31 5.17
N PHE A 651 -38.15 14.70 6.08
CA PHE A 651 -37.24 13.59 5.78
C PHE A 651 -37.98 12.29 5.46
N SER A 652 -37.37 11.48 4.61
CA SER A 652 -37.76 10.11 4.29
C SER A 652 -37.64 9.16 5.50
N ASN A 653 -38.05 7.90 5.29
CA ASN A 653 -37.56 6.80 6.11
C ASN A 653 -36.02 6.71 6.07
N GLU A 654 -35.45 6.04 7.07
CA GLU A 654 -34.01 5.78 7.16
C GLU A 654 -33.69 4.37 6.66
N LEU A 655 -32.63 4.25 5.86
CA LEU A 655 -32.03 2.96 5.49
C LEU A 655 -30.54 3.00 5.82
N SER A 656 -29.92 1.84 6.01
CA SER A 656 -28.50 1.74 6.30
C SER A 656 -27.75 0.86 5.30
N SER A 657 -26.48 1.19 5.06
CA SER A 657 -25.59 0.39 4.22
C SER A 657 -24.15 0.46 4.74
N SER A 658 -23.35 -0.54 4.41
CA SER A 658 -21.93 -0.63 4.77
C SER A 658 -21.09 -0.82 3.51
N PRO A 659 -20.44 0.24 2.98
CA PRO A 659 -19.58 0.12 1.81
C PRO A 659 -18.34 -0.75 2.11
N SER A 660 -17.81 -1.42 1.08
CA SER A 660 -16.47 -2.03 1.14
C SER A 660 -15.40 -0.97 0.89
N GLY A 661 -14.12 -1.33 0.88
CA GLY A 661 -13.02 -0.40 0.60
C GLY A 661 -12.22 0.04 1.83
N GLY A 662 -11.32 1.01 1.63
CA GLY A 662 -10.34 1.45 2.62
C GLY A 662 -10.90 2.41 3.68
N PHE A 663 -10.08 2.75 4.67
CA PHE A 663 -10.41 3.82 5.60
C PHE A 663 -10.34 5.18 4.89
N VAL A 664 -11.37 6.01 5.06
CA VAL A 664 -11.39 7.40 4.58
C VAL A 664 -11.55 8.29 5.81
N ALA A 665 -10.59 9.18 6.03
CA ALA A 665 -10.54 10.01 7.24
C ALA A 665 -11.59 11.13 7.22
N GLU A 666 -11.88 11.67 6.04
CA GLU A 666 -12.75 12.84 5.86
C GLU A 666 -14.18 12.48 5.44
N PRO A 667 -15.18 13.34 5.73
CA PRO A 667 -16.53 13.20 5.20
C PRO A 667 -16.55 13.21 3.66
N PRO A 668 -17.48 12.47 3.01
CA PRO A 668 -17.79 12.60 1.58
C PRO A 668 -17.88 14.05 1.11
N ALA A 669 -17.29 14.35 -0.05
CA ALA A 669 -17.33 15.66 -0.65
C ALA A 669 -18.77 16.20 -0.79
N GLY A 670 -18.98 17.44 -0.36
CA GLY A 670 -20.29 18.10 -0.36
C GLY A 670 -21.20 17.74 0.82
N PHE A 671 -20.76 16.92 1.78
CA PHE A 671 -21.50 16.61 3.00
C PHE A 671 -20.90 17.33 4.22
N GLU A 672 -21.63 18.32 4.73
CA GLU A 672 -21.16 19.16 5.83
C GLU A 672 -21.93 18.89 7.14
N PRO A 673 -21.29 19.04 8.32
CA PRO A 673 -21.98 18.97 9.60
C PRO A 673 -22.94 20.15 9.77
N GLY A 674 -24.12 19.89 10.34
CA GLY A 674 -25.12 20.94 10.61
C GLY A 674 -26.00 21.35 9.42
N VAL A 675 -25.80 20.77 8.22
CA VAL A 675 -26.65 20.98 7.04
C VAL A 675 -27.90 20.10 7.09
N LEU A 676 -28.72 20.33 8.13
CA LEU A 676 -29.95 19.57 8.38
C LEU A 676 -31.21 20.44 8.22
N GLY A 677 -31.05 21.75 8.02
CA GLY A 677 -32.11 22.76 7.86
C GLY A 677 -33.33 22.51 8.74
N THR A 678 -33.10 22.37 10.04
CA THR A 678 -34.11 22.51 11.08
C THR A 678 -33.91 23.86 11.75
N THR A 679 -34.98 24.51 12.19
CA THR A 679 -34.87 25.77 12.95
C THR A 679 -34.17 25.52 14.27
N THR A 680 -33.00 26.11 14.46
CA THR A 680 -32.30 26.16 15.75
C THR A 680 -33.10 27.07 16.69
N GLU A 681 -33.75 26.52 17.72
CA GLU A 681 -34.27 27.34 18.81
C GLU A 681 -33.10 27.81 19.69
N GLU A 682 -32.98 29.13 19.81
CA GLU A 682 -31.94 29.81 20.58
C GLU A 682 -32.07 29.44 22.07
N THR A 683 -31.11 28.70 22.62
CA THR A 683 -31.03 28.44 24.06
C THR A 683 -30.07 29.44 24.69
N ASP A 684 -30.61 30.15 25.68
CA ASP A 684 -29.99 31.20 26.49
C ASP A 684 -28.58 30.82 27.01
N GLN A 685 -27.55 31.47 26.47
CA GLN A 685 -26.13 31.25 26.81
C GLN A 685 -25.70 31.88 28.15
N THR A 686 -26.62 32.40 28.97
CA THR A 686 -26.24 33.03 30.24
C THR A 686 -25.84 32.03 31.35
N ALA A 687 -25.95 30.71 31.14
CA ALA A 687 -25.61 29.68 32.14
C ALA A 687 -24.18 29.09 32.02
N LEU A 688 -23.47 29.26 30.90
CA LEU A 688 -22.19 28.57 30.66
C LEU A 688 -20.95 29.31 31.24
N VAL A 689 -21.10 30.60 31.56
CA VAL A 689 -19.98 31.45 32.02
C VAL A 689 -19.61 31.23 33.51
N ALA A 690 -20.39 30.45 34.26
CA ALA A 690 -20.13 30.17 35.68
C ALA A 690 -19.21 28.96 35.95
N GLN A 691 -18.82 28.17 34.94
CA GLN A 691 -18.05 26.92 35.14
C GLN A 691 -16.59 26.96 34.67
N ILE A 692 -16.12 28.03 34.02
CA ILE A 692 -14.75 28.08 33.43
C ILE A 692 -13.75 28.86 34.33
N SER A 693 -14.19 29.39 35.48
CA SER A 693 -13.30 30.06 36.44
C SER A 693 -12.73 29.08 37.48
N ALA A 694 -11.84 28.19 37.04
CA ALA A 694 -10.92 27.47 37.92
C ALA A 694 -9.65 27.06 37.15
N THR A 695 -8.62 27.89 37.22
CA THR A 695 -7.29 27.64 36.65
C THR A 695 -6.47 26.75 37.60
N PRO A 696 -5.85 25.64 37.13
CA PRO A 696 -4.88 24.90 37.95
C PRO A 696 -3.46 25.49 37.80
N SER A 697 -2.83 25.86 38.91
CA SER A 697 -1.40 26.16 38.97
C SER A 697 -0.60 24.88 39.23
N PHE A 698 0.30 24.50 38.32
CA PHE A 698 1.31 23.48 38.60
C PHE A 698 2.64 24.14 38.98
N THR A 699 3.17 23.77 40.14
CA THR A 699 4.53 24.10 40.58
C THR A 699 5.33 22.80 40.62
N PRO A 700 6.55 22.72 40.05
CA PRO A 700 7.32 21.49 40.06
C PRO A 700 8.19 21.41 41.31
N THR A 701 8.07 20.31 42.04
CA THR A 701 9.09 19.91 43.04
C THR A 701 9.19 18.39 43.00
N GLY A 702 10.38 17.89 42.68
CA GLY A 702 10.70 16.48 42.75
C GLY A 702 11.10 16.05 44.16
N GLN A 703 10.78 14.82 44.55
CA GLN A 703 11.58 14.02 45.46
C GLN A 703 11.19 12.53 45.42
N VAL A 704 12.19 11.68 45.65
CA VAL A 704 12.21 10.22 45.53
C VAL A 704 11.79 9.52 46.84
N LEU A 705 11.42 8.24 46.73
CA LEU A 705 11.38 7.15 47.73
C LEU A 705 10.08 7.03 48.55
N ALA A 706 9.34 5.92 48.37
CA ALA A 706 9.54 4.68 49.14
C ALA A 706 8.36 3.70 48.97
N ASP A 707 8.75 2.43 48.88
CA ASP A 707 7.97 1.21 49.09
C ASP A 707 7.37 1.13 50.52
N THR A 708 6.15 0.62 50.64
CA THR A 708 5.72 -0.40 51.63
C THR A 708 4.23 -0.71 51.49
N SER A 709 3.95 -1.89 50.92
CA SER A 709 3.15 -3.01 51.46
C SER A 709 1.88 -2.81 52.31
N GLU A 710 0.96 -3.77 52.09
CA GLU A 710 -0.15 -4.24 52.97
C GLU A 710 -1.41 -3.35 53.00
N SER A 711 -2.64 -3.83 53.11
CA SER A 711 -3.31 -5.14 53.03
C SER A 711 -4.79 -4.84 53.32
N ASP A 712 -5.75 -5.37 52.57
CA ASP A 712 -7.04 -5.90 53.09
C ASP A 712 -7.96 -6.23 51.90
N ASN A 713 -8.29 -7.50 51.62
CA ASN A 713 -9.27 -8.35 52.30
C ASN A 713 -10.63 -7.70 52.53
N GLY A 714 -11.66 -8.13 51.78
CA GLY A 714 -13.01 -7.68 52.07
C GLY A 714 -14.11 -8.13 51.12
N ASN A 715 -14.20 -9.43 50.90
CA ASN A 715 -15.25 -10.11 50.13
C ASN A 715 -16.68 -9.82 50.68
N LYS A 716 -17.67 -9.54 49.81
CA LYS A 716 -19.05 -10.13 49.82
C LYS A 716 -20.01 -9.51 48.77
N ASN A 717 -20.26 -10.31 47.72
CA ASN A 717 -21.55 -10.66 47.07
C ASN A 717 -22.72 -9.67 47.09
N TYR A 718 -23.28 -9.34 45.91
CA TYR A 718 -24.68 -9.67 45.55
C TYR A 718 -24.91 -9.64 44.02
N LEU A 719 -25.37 -10.78 43.51
CA LEU A 719 -26.32 -11.02 42.40
C LEU A 719 -26.08 -10.42 41.01
N TRP A 720 -25.66 -11.31 40.10
CA TRP A 720 -25.66 -11.16 38.64
C TRP A 720 -27.05 -11.45 38.04
N LEU A 721 -27.48 -10.63 37.09
CA LEU A 721 -28.30 -11.08 35.96
C LEU A 721 -27.71 -10.53 34.65
N LEU A 722 -27.17 -11.49 33.90
CA LEU A 722 -26.75 -11.56 32.49
C LEU A 722 -27.11 -10.40 31.54
N LEU A 723 -26.10 -9.93 30.79
CA LEU A 723 -26.10 -10.00 29.33
C LEU A 723 -24.66 -9.93 28.78
N PHE A 724 -24.35 -10.93 27.95
CA PHE A 724 -23.05 -11.24 27.35
C PHE A 724 -22.74 -10.34 26.15
N ILE A 725 -21.51 -9.84 26.09
CA ILE A 725 -20.67 -9.74 24.88
C ILE A 725 -19.23 -10.00 25.33
N PRO A 726 -18.48 -10.98 24.78
CA PRO A 726 -17.03 -11.01 24.95
C PRO A 726 -16.33 -10.61 23.65
N LEU A 727 -15.52 -9.56 23.79
CA LEU A 727 -14.39 -9.22 22.94
C LEU A 727 -13.20 -10.16 23.27
N TYR A 728 -12.36 -10.37 22.26
CA TYR A 728 -11.16 -11.22 22.21
C TYR A 728 -10.08 -10.84 23.26
N PHE A 729 -9.47 -11.86 23.88
CA PHE A 729 -8.01 -12.17 23.92
C PHE A 729 -7.69 -13.11 25.09
N VAL A 730 -7.19 -14.31 24.79
CA VAL A 730 -6.52 -15.20 25.75
C VAL A 730 -5.04 -15.29 25.35
N VAL A 731 -4.16 -14.86 26.25
CA VAL A 731 -2.79 -15.38 26.36
C VAL A 731 -2.57 -15.79 27.81
N ARG A 732 -2.40 -17.10 28.05
CA ARG A 732 -1.68 -17.76 29.17
C ARG A 732 -1.39 -19.18 28.67
N GLY A 733 -0.17 -19.69 28.48
CA GLY A 733 1.07 -19.49 29.21
C GLY A 733 1.13 -20.47 30.40
N LEU A 734 1.89 -21.57 30.28
CA LEU A 734 2.43 -22.44 31.36
C LEU A 734 3.26 -23.58 30.74
N PHE A 735 4.36 -24.11 31.28
CA PHE A 735 5.47 -23.62 32.11
C PHE A 735 6.48 -24.80 32.18
N LYS A 736 7.75 -24.48 31.90
CA LYS A 736 9.05 -25.07 32.35
C LYS A 736 9.17 -26.54 32.76
N LYS A 737 10.25 -27.15 32.26
CA LYS A 737 11.15 -28.07 32.99
C LYS A 737 12.60 -27.79 32.52
N LYS A 738 13.69 -27.99 33.25
CA LYS A 738 14.07 -29.01 34.26
C LYS A 738 12.97 -29.74 35.01
#